data_AF-A0A3E2H902-F1
#
_entry.id   AF-A0A3E2H902-F1
#
_cell.length_a   1.000
_cell.length_b   1.000
_cell.length_c   1.000
_cell.angle_alpha   90.00
_cell.angle_beta   90.00
_cell.angle_gamma   90.00
#
_symmetry.space_group_name_H-M   'P 1'
#
loop_
_entity.id
_entity.type
_entity.pdbx_description
1 polymer ?
#
loop_
_entity_poly.entity_id
_entity_poly.type
_entity_poly.pdbx_seq_one_letter_code
_entity_poly.pdbx_strand_id
1 'polypeptide(L)'
;MTSRWYFKDLTASNPAIASPHPTSPSQLTNNNSNKTTAAASPEDISKRPTTNKHSHSKPSVSSSTLPESVSARDRKRALDRKAQRASREKTRARIAHLENLVKTLSEGHNDASTVRELLAEIDQLNAEGERLKKVIKDIRGVVDEFEESLGPRRSFSDRVRHSFRSSNYDNNNNEKLTERIDGATSKKENDDSCPMETDHAWIGDEDQSPAEEMDTSTSEPRTMFNVEYMPAEQWARYIIGDSLGAQIPQQENNRFLQQPPQSHTGGAPLRYTDLVTAPFRRIYGQIFAEPPPVRKAAAEAASAGSIIKFVKDGWEGLSAAEKSNPLLKIMKEVDENLFWDLDPVIKVANLYKSHVLLKYYFNKVNKYLEQVPEWQRPVYSQNTKPHPVLIDFFPWPEFRDYLMTYHNYYSSCSELSIAYRQHLKFRWPFSFSEAYTYDPVTREYALSPLFEQYFRDPRNWGMQRRFFELFPVFKGKMSVYEEDDLQDYANAFLGEEIGEGERERSGLDLDGRDTSFEEILITGATGYIGGSVLSTLLSSSRGYTSSHSISALVRDEDKAKVLIEKGVKPILFKSLDESEVLKKAASEHDVVIHTASGFHTESARSLILGLAERKKQTRNEVYYIHTSGTSNLGDQPITGAYIETCVFTDKENTYAYLKERESKQVYAQRTTDIVVVETGLATGVKTHIIMSPTIYGPGRGLFNRLSIQIPTVIRASIRDGVTGVIGEGKEQWDYVHIDDLIPLYELILSKIISGNESEIPFGERGIIFSATGVFSWRELSQGVADALFKLGVIKTSELKSLTLEQAQESWTKGPLLATELGFASRSRTEAVVGRELGWKPVKTHEDFKKTFEVDARIVLEEGKK
;
A
#
# COMPACT_ATOMS: atom_id res chain seq x y z
N MET A 1 6.37 -32.80 4.78
CA MET A 1 5.12 -32.18 4.28
C MET A 1 5.41 -30.74 3.87
N THR A 2 5.21 -30.47 2.59
CA THR A 2 5.73 -29.31 1.86
C THR A 2 4.83 -28.07 1.98
N SER A 3 5.43 -26.89 1.81
CA SER A 3 4.72 -25.60 1.73
C SER A 3 3.79 -25.59 0.51
N ARG A 4 2.53 -25.97 0.73
CA ARG A 4 1.47 -25.93 -0.28
C ARG A 4 1.10 -24.47 -0.55
N TRP A 5 1.40 -24.01 -1.76
CA TRP A 5 0.71 -22.85 -2.33
C TRP A 5 -0.79 -23.18 -2.37
N TYR A 6 -1.61 -22.36 -1.73
CA TYR A 6 -3.06 -22.55 -1.68
C TYR A 6 -3.75 -21.46 -2.50
N PHE A 7 -4.33 -21.87 -3.63
CA PHE A 7 -5.68 -21.45 -4.01
C PHE A 7 -6.44 -22.68 -4.52
N LYS A 8 -7.63 -22.88 -3.96
CA LYS A 8 -8.69 -23.81 -4.39
C LYS A 8 -9.72 -22.99 -5.19
N ASP A 9 -10.58 -23.52 -6.04
CA ASP A 9 -10.86 -24.87 -6.58
C ASP A 9 -11.41 -24.65 -8.00
N LEU A 10 -11.36 -25.65 -8.90
CA LEU A 10 -12.47 -25.93 -9.83
C LEU A 10 -12.33 -27.31 -10.51
N THR A 11 -13.46 -28.01 -10.53
CA THR A 11 -13.77 -29.31 -11.19
C THR A 11 -13.73 -29.20 -12.73
N ALA A 12 -13.66 -30.25 -13.56
CA ALA A 12 -13.81 -31.71 -13.45
C ALA A 12 -12.83 -32.38 -14.48
N SER A 13 -12.81 -33.66 -14.86
CA SER A 13 -13.75 -34.79 -14.81
C SER A 13 -12.99 -36.11 -15.06
N ASN A 14 -13.49 -37.26 -14.58
CA ASN A 14 -12.95 -38.58 -14.92
C ASN A 14 -14.09 -39.65 -14.89
N PRO A 15 -14.24 -40.53 -15.90
CA PRO A 15 -15.38 -41.45 -15.96
C PRO A 15 -15.12 -42.84 -15.34
N ALA A 16 -15.97 -43.16 -14.35
CA ALA A 16 -16.74 -44.41 -14.19
C ALA A 16 -16.08 -45.82 -14.00
N ILE A 17 -16.91 -46.72 -13.42
CA ILE A 17 -16.81 -48.20 -13.36
C ILE A 17 -15.81 -48.74 -12.29
N ALA A 18 -16.18 -49.60 -11.32
CA ALA A 18 -17.48 -50.18 -10.91
C ALA A 18 -17.51 -50.58 -9.40
N SER A 19 -18.71 -50.78 -8.86
CA SER A 19 -18.97 -51.47 -7.58
C SER A 19 -19.39 -52.93 -7.81
N PRO A 20 -19.47 -53.75 -6.76
CA PRO A 20 -20.80 -54.14 -6.29
C PRO A 20 -21.00 -54.12 -4.75
N HIS A 21 -22.27 -54.23 -4.35
CA HIS A 21 -22.81 -54.11 -2.98
C HIS A 21 -22.83 -55.47 -2.19
N PRO A 22 -23.68 -55.71 -1.17
CA PRO A 22 -23.44 -55.36 0.24
C PRO A 22 -23.72 -56.53 1.23
N THR A 23 -23.42 -56.37 2.53
CA THR A 23 -24.12 -57.13 3.59
C THR A 23 -24.10 -56.47 4.97
N SER A 24 -25.27 -56.48 5.62
CA SER A 24 -25.59 -56.27 7.05
C SER A 24 -26.87 -57.12 7.33
N PRO A 25 -27.47 -57.21 8.55
CA PRO A 25 -27.07 -56.74 9.89
C PRO A 25 -27.27 -57.81 11.02
N SER A 26 -26.86 -57.51 12.26
CA SER A 26 -27.48 -57.98 13.55
C SER A 26 -26.60 -57.61 14.77
N GLN A 27 -27.03 -57.68 16.04
CA GLN A 27 -28.14 -57.01 16.77
C GLN A 27 -27.92 -57.21 18.30
N LEU A 28 -28.60 -56.46 19.19
CA LEU A 28 -28.75 -56.68 20.67
C LEU A 28 -27.49 -56.36 21.54
N THR A 29 -27.54 -55.88 22.81
CA THR A 29 -28.62 -55.38 23.70
C THR A 29 -28.07 -54.55 24.89
N ASN A 30 -28.89 -53.61 25.39
CA ASN A 30 -29.04 -53.06 26.77
C ASN A 30 -28.11 -53.53 27.93
N ASN A 31 -27.71 -52.57 28.80
CA ASN A 31 -28.43 -52.39 30.08
C ASN A 31 -28.17 -51.07 30.86
N ASN A 32 -29.14 -50.75 31.73
CA ASN A 32 -29.28 -49.54 32.57
C ASN A 32 -28.42 -49.53 33.85
N SER A 33 -28.14 -48.35 34.44
CA SER A 33 -28.87 -47.85 35.63
C SER A 33 -28.35 -46.54 36.26
N ASN A 34 -29.26 -45.81 36.92
CA ASN A 34 -29.10 -44.47 37.50
C ASN A 34 -28.58 -44.44 38.96
N LYS A 35 -28.07 -43.27 39.41
CA LYS A 35 -28.52 -42.43 40.57
C LYS A 35 -27.39 -41.46 41.02
N THR A 36 -27.54 -40.12 41.01
CA THR A 36 -28.21 -39.20 41.99
C THR A 36 -27.71 -39.33 43.44
N THR A 37 -27.46 -38.29 44.28
CA THR A 37 -27.47 -36.80 44.20
C THR A 37 -26.97 -36.21 45.54
N ALA A 38 -26.73 -34.89 45.59
CA ALA A 38 -26.88 -33.99 46.76
C ALA A 38 -25.69 -33.79 47.74
N ALA A 39 -25.77 -32.67 48.48
CA ALA A 39 -24.68 -32.00 49.19
C ALA A 39 -25.12 -31.48 50.58
N ALA A 40 -24.16 -31.16 51.46
CA ALA A 40 -24.33 -30.25 52.61
C ALA A 40 -22.96 -29.81 53.22
N SER A 41 -22.96 -28.63 53.87
CA SER A 41 -21.92 -28.09 54.79
C SER A 41 -22.58 -27.87 56.18
N PRO A 42 -22.04 -27.12 57.20
CA PRO A 42 -20.73 -26.49 57.45
C PRO A 42 -20.20 -26.66 58.93
N GLU A 43 -19.31 -25.75 59.40
CA GLU A 43 -18.90 -25.43 60.81
C GLU A 43 -17.93 -26.40 61.55
N ASP A 44 -17.07 -26.00 62.53
CA ASP A 44 -16.38 -24.75 62.95
C ASP A 44 -15.29 -25.11 64.04
N ILE A 45 -14.55 -24.14 64.61
CA ILE A 45 -13.88 -24.14 65.95
C ILE A 45 -12.36 -24.51 66.08
N SER A 46 -11.52 -23.46 65.91
CA SER A 46 -10.64 -22.82 66.94
C SER A 46 -9.30 -23.39 67.53
N LYS A 47 -8.28 -22.49 67.54
CA LYS A 47 -7.35 -22.06 68.65
C LYS A 47 -5.99 -22.74 68.98
N ARG A 48 -4.90 -21.99 68.62
CA ARG A 48 -3.78 -21.45 69.49
C ARG A 48 -2.72 -22.44 70.08
N PRO A 49 -1.55 -22.00 70.66
CA PRO A 49 -1.17 -20.64 71.15
C PRO A 49 0.28 -20.07 70.93
N THR A 50 0.40 -18.72 70.99
CA THR A 50 1.51 -17.86 71.57
C THR A 50 2.95 -17.91 71.01
N THR A 51 3.85 -16.90 71.10
CA THR A 51 4.00 -15.60 71.86
C THR A 51 4.55 -14.49 70.93
N ASN A 52 4.14 -13.21 70.86
CA ASN A 52 3.90 -12.10 71.81
C ASN A 52 5.07 -11.09 72.00
N LYS A 53 4.70 -9.78 72.03
CA LYS A 53 5.43 -8.50 72.29
C LYS A 53 5.76 -7.66 71.03
N HIS A 54 5.80 -6.31 71.04
CA HIS A 54 5.39 -5.24 71.99
C HIS A 54 4.89 -4.03 71.14
N SER A 55 3.67 -3.47 71.30
CA SER A 55 3.31 -2.23 72.05
C SER A 55 4.23 -1.00 71.85
N HIS A 56 3.76 0.19 71.43
CA HIS A 56 2.83 1.10 72.17
C HIS A 56 2.18 2.19 71.26
N SER A 57 0.83 2.32 71.19
CA SER A 57 -0.08 3.37 71.77
C SER A 57 0.04 4.81 71.22
N LYS A 58 -0.94 5.39 70.48
CA LYS A 58 -2.29 5.97 70.86
C LYS A 58 -2.22 7.37 71.54
N PRO A 59 -3.27 8.25 71.52
CA PRO A 59 -4.54 8.32 70.73
C PRO A 59 -5.04 9.75 70.30
N SER A 60 -6.29 9.83 69.77
CA SER A 60 -7.27 10.97 69.82
C SER A 60 -7.19 12.09 68.76
N VAL A 61 -8.26 12.81 68.33
CA VAL A 61 -9.75 12.63 68.40
C VAL A 61 -10.42 13.50 67.29
N SER A 62 -11.61 13.08 66.82
CA SER A 62 -12.62 13.74 65.95
C SER A 62 -12.35 15.07 65.19
N SER A 63 -12.73 15.08 63.90
CA SER A 63 -13.53 16.17 63.32
C SER A 63 -14.50 15.65 62.25
N SER A 64 -15.58 16.39 62.01
CA SER A 64 -16.67 16.02 61.10
C SER A 64 -16.57 16.75 59.76
N THR A 65 -16.69 16.01 58.64
CA THR A 65 -16.94 16.62 57.33
C THR A 65 -17.82 15.73 56.45
N LEU A 66 -18.59 16.36 55.57
CA LEU A 66 -19.51 15.76 54.61
C LEU A 66 -18.76 14.84 53.60
N PRO A 67 -19.42 13.83 53.00
CA PRO A 67 -18.79 13.00 51.98
C PRO A 67 -18.48 13.83 50.73
N GLU A 68 -17.18 13.94 50.41
CA GLU A 68 -16.71 14.69 49.25
C GLU A 68 -17.21 14.12 47.91
N SER A 69 -17.28 15.00 46.92
CA SER A 69 -17.85 14.70 45.62
C SER A 69 -17.03 13.68 44.82
N VAL A 70 -17.66 12.56 44.44
CA VAL A 70 -17.09 11.64 43.44
C VAL A 70 -16.76 12.42 42.18
N SER A 71 -15.46 12.44 41.81
CA SER A 71 -14.95 13.31 40.75
C SER A 71 -15.63 13.03 39.40
N ALA A 72 -15.77 14.07 38.57
CA ALA A 72 -16.31 13.93 37.22
C ALA A 72 -15.52 12.91 36.37
N ARG A 73 -14.22 12.74 36.67
CA ARG A 73 -13.32 11.79 36.00
C ARG A 73 -13.69 10.34 36.34
N ASP A 74 -14.09 10.07 37.57
CA ASP A 74 -14.47 8.73 38.02
C ASP A 74 -15.90 8.36 37.60
N ARG A 75 -16.80 9.34 37.53
CA ARG A 75 -18.10 9.17 36.88
C ARG A 75 -17.94 8.84 35.39
N LYS A 76 -17.07 9.56 34.67
CA LYS A 76 -16.75 9.26 33.25
C LYS A 76 -16.15 7.86 33.09
N ARG A 77 -15.15 7.48 33.91
CA ARG A 77 -14.56 6.12 33.91
C ARG A 77 -15.57 5.02 34.27
N ALA A 78 -16.53 5.29 35.16
CA ALA A 78 -17.60 4.35 35.48
C ALA A 78 -18.59 4.19 34.31
N LEU A 79 -18.94 5.30 33.64
CA LEU A 79 -19.78 5.30 32.43
C LEU A 79 -19.09 4.59 31.26
N ASP A 80 -17.81 4.86 30.98
CA ASP A 80 -17.04 4.16 29.94
C ASP A 80 -16.97 2.65 30.20
N ARG A 81 -16.72 2.23 31.46
CA ARG A 81 -16.74 0.81 31.83
C ARG A 81 -18.14 0.18 31.67
N LYS A 82 -19.21 0.92 31.96
CA LYS A 82 -20.59 0.46 31.74
C LYS A 82 -20.94 0.38 30.26
N ALA A 83 -20.49 1.35 29.45
CA ALA A 83 -20.67 1.38 28.00
C ALA A 83 -19.87 0.27 27.28
N GLN A 84 -18.61 0.04 27.67
CA GLN A 84 -17.82 -1.09 27.16
C GLN A 84 -18.41 -2.45 27.57
N ARG A 85 -18.95 -2.59 28.79
CA ARG A 85 -19.68 -3.80 29.19
C ARG A 85 -20.94 -4.00 28.35
N ALA A 86 -21.78 -2.97 28.22
CA ALA A 86 -22.98 -3.03 27.39
C ALA A 86 -22.67 -3.28 25.90
N SER A 87 -21.58 -2.74 25.38
CA SER A 87 -21.09 -3.02 24.02
C SER A 87 -20.65 -4.47 23.86
N ARG A 88 -19.80 -4.97 24.76
CA ARG A 88 -19.36 -6.40 24.77
C ARG A 88 -20.53 -7.36 24.97
N GLU A 89 -21.52 -6.99 25.77
CA GLU A 89 -22.73 -7.77 26.04
C GLU A 89 -23.66 -7.79 24.81
N LYS A 90 -23.82 -6.66 24.11
CA LYS A 90 -24.47 -6.62 22.78
C LYS A 90 -23.72 -7.46 21.75
N THR A 91 -22.39 -7.38 21.68
CA THR A 91 -21.58 -8.23 20.78
C THR A 91 -21.71 -9.70 21.13
N ARG A 92 -21.70 -10.07 22.42
CA ARG A 92 -21.87 -11.46 22.86
C ARG A 92 -23.27 -11.99 22.59
N ALA A 93 -24.31 -11.17 22.77
CA ALA A 93 -25.68 -11.51 22.39
C ALA A 93 -25.82 -11.65 20.86
N ARG A 94 -25.16 -10.79 20.07
CA ARG A 94 -25.13 -10.87 18.60
C ARG A 94 -24.40 -12.14 18.13
N ILE A 95 -23.27 -12.49 18.75
CA ILE A 95 -22.54 -13.74 18.46
C ILE A 95 -23.41 -14.95 18.83
N ALA A 96 -23.98 -15.01 20.03
CA ALA A 96 -24.83 -16.11 20.44
C ALA A 96 -26.10 -16.25 19.55
N HIS A 97 -26.67 -15.14 19.10
CA HIS A 97 -27.77 -15.14 18.13
C HIS A 97 -27.30 -15.65 16.76
N LEU A 98 -26.13 -15.23 16.25
CA LEU A 98 -25.57 -15.73 14.99
C LEU A 98 -25.18 -17.21 15.06
N GLU A 99 -24.60 -17.68 16.17
CA GLU A 99 -24.30 -19.08 16.42
C GLU A 99 -25.57 -19.93 16.46
N ASN A 100 -26.63 -19.43 17.13
CA ASN A 100 -27.93 -20.10 17.15
C ASN A 100 -28.62 -20.07 15.77
N LEU A 101 -28.49 -18.98 15.01
CA LEU A 101 -29.00 -18.87 13.63
C LEU A 101 -28.28 -19.86 12.70
N VAL A 102 -26.95 -19.93 12.76
CA VAL A 102 -26.13 -20.90 12.01
C VAL A 102 -26.47 -22.33 12.42
N LYS A 103 -26.75 -22.59 13.69
CA LYS A 103 -27.22 -23.89 14.16
C LYS A 103 -28.59 -24.25 13.58
N THR A 104 -29.57 -23.35 13.66
CA THR A 104 -30.91 -23.55 13.08
C THR A 104 -30.88 -23.70 11.56
N LEU A 105 -29.97 -23.00 10.86
CA LEU A 105 -29.80 -23.11 9.41
C LEU A 105 -29.01 -24.36 8.96
N SER A 106 -28.20 -24.96 9.83
CA SER A 106 -27.45 -26.21 9.55
C SER A 106 -28.23 -27.47 9.95
N GLU A 107 -29.13 -27.39 10.92
CA GLU A 107 -30.11 -28.43 11.26
C GLU A 107 -31.29 -28.41 10.26
N GLY A 108 -30.98 -28.62 8.97
CA GLY A 108 -31.84 -28.35 7.82
C GLY A 108 -33.28 -28.87 7.90
N HIS A 109 -34.20 -27.97 8.29
CA HIS A 109 -35.64 -28.15 8.17
C HIS A 109 -36.21 -27.09 7.21
N ASN A 110 -36.76 -27.54 6.08
CA ASN A 110 -37.51 -26.70 5.14
C ASN A 110 -38.91 -26.38 5.68
N ASP A 111 -38.99 -25.77 6.86
CA ASP A 111 -40.28 -25.40 7.46
C ASP A 111 -40.69 -23.97 7.08
N ALA A 112 -41.85 -23.85 6.44
CA ALA A 112 -42.34 -22.60 5.87
C ALA A 112 -42.82 -21.60 6.95
N SER A 113 -42.80 -21.98 8.23
CA SER A 113 -42.98 -21.10 9.39
C SER A 113 -41.75 -20.20 9.59
N THR A 114 -40.55 -20.80 9.67
CA THR A 114 -39.29 -20.10 9.96
C THR A 114 -38.97 -19.01 8.94
N VAL A 115 -39.23 -19.27 7.65
CA VAL A 115 -39.07 -18.27 6.58
C VAL A 115 -40.03 -17.08 6.76
N ARG A 116 -41.25 -17.31 7.26
CA ARG A 116 -42.23 -16.24 7.52
C ARG A 116 -41.89 -15.43 8.77
N GLU A 117 -41.34 -16.05 9.82
CA GLU A 117 -40.83 -15.32 10.98
C GLU A 117 -39.61 -14.45 10.62
N LEU A 118 -38.67 -14.98 9.83
CA LEU A 118 -37.51 -14.21 9.35
C LEU A 118 -37.90 -13.04 8.43
N LEU A 119 -38.91 -13.22 7.58
CA LEU A 119 -39.45 -12.12 6.77
C LEU A 119 -40.12 -11.04 7.64
N ALA A 120 -40.88 -11.43 8.67
CA ALA A 120 -41.46 -10.49 9.62
C ALA A 120 -40.39 -9.74 10.45
N GLU A 121 -39.30 -10.41 10.82
CA GLU A 121 -38.16 -9.76 11.50
C GLU A 121 -37.42 -8.77 10.58
N ILE A 122 -37.26 -9.11 9.29
CA ILE A 122 -36.71 -8.19 8.28
C ILE A 122 -37.60 -6.95 8.11
N ASP A 123 -38.91 -7.11 8.00
CA ASP A 123 -39.84 -5.98 7.89
C ASP A 123 -39.84 -5.10 9.16
N GLN A 124 -39.74 -5.71 10.34
CA GLN A 124 -39.62 -4.99 11.60
C GLN A 124 -38.30 -4.20 11.69
N LEU A 125 -37.18 -4.79 11.29
CA LEU A 125 -35.87 -4.12 11.25
C LEU A 125 -35.83 -2.99 10.20
N ASN A 126 -36.50 -3.16 9.06
CA ASN A 126 -36.64 -2.10 8.06
C ASN A 126 -37.47 -0.93 8.61
N ALA A 127 -38.58 -1.20 9.30
CA ALA A 127 -39.40 -0.18 9.94
C ALA A 127 -38.64 0.57 11.06
N GLU A 128 -37.81 -0.13 11.85
CA GLU A 128 -36.93 0.50 12.84
C GLU A 128 -35.80 1.32 12.18
N GLY A 129 -35.27 0.87 11.05
CA GLY A 129 -34.32 1.60 10.22
C GLY A 129 -34.88 2.93 9.70
N GLU A 130 -36.10 2.93 9.16
CA GLU A 130 -36.78 4.17 8.73
C GLU A 130 -37.12 5.09 9.90
N ARG A 131 -37.52 4.53 11.05
CA ARG A 131 -37.70 5.30 12.29
C ARG A 131 -36.39 5.98 12.73
N LEU A 132 -35.26 5.28 12.68
CA LEU A 132 -33.95 5.83 13.03
C LEU A 132 -33.49 6.90 12.04
N LYS A 133 -33.70 6.71 10.73
CA LYS A 133 -33.47 7.75 9.71
C LYS A 133 -34.29 9.02 10.00
N LYS A 134 -35.57 8.86 10.39
CA LYS A 134 -36.41 10.00 10.78
C LYS A 134 -35.85 10.72 12.01
N VAL A 135 -35.49 9.99 13.07
CA VAL A 135 -34.88 10.59 14.28
C VAL A 135 -33.56 11.31 13.96
N ILE A 136 -32.72 10.77 13.07
CA ILE A 136 -31.50 11.44 12.61
C ILE A 136 -31.82 12.73 11.85
N LYS A 137 -32.85 12.73 10.99
CA LYS A 137 -33.32 13.92 10.28
C LYS A 137 -33.86 14.98 11.24
N ASP A 138 -34.64 14.58 12.24
CA ASP A 138 -35.22 15.48 13.24
C ASP A 138 -34.12 16.09 14.13
N ILE A 139 -33.11 15.30 14.55
CA ILE A 139 -31.92 15.79 15.26
C ILE A 139 -31.14 16.78 14.39
N ARG A 140 -30.98 16.49 13.09
CA ARG A 140 -30.26 17.37 12.16
C ARG A 140 -30.97 18.72 12.02
N GLY A 141 -32.30 18.74 11.88
CA GLY A 141 -33.07 19.99 11.87
C GLY A 141 -32.88 20.83 13.13
N VAL A 142 -32.82 20.21 14.31
CA VAL A 142 -32.53 20.92 15.58
C VAL A 142 -31.07 21.43 15.64
N VAL A 143 -30.12 20.73 15.03
CA VAL A 143 -28.73 21.22 14.89
C VAL A 143 -28.67 22.40 13.92
N ASP A 144 -29.37 22.31 12.79
CA ASP A 144 -29.42 23.36 11.76
C ASP A 144 -30.08 24.65 12.34
N GLU A 145 -31.18 24.55 13.09
CA GLU A 145 -31.79 25.68 13.84
C GLU A 145 -30.83 26.27 14.88
N PHE A 146 -30.03 25.43 15.54
CA PHE A 146 -29.04 25.89 16.53
C PHE A 146 -27.85 26.60 15.86
N GLU A 147 -27.43 26.16 14.67
CA GLU A 147 -26.41 26.83 13.85
C GLU A 147 -26.90 28.16 13.28
N GLU A 148 -28.17 28.28 12.84
CA GLU A 148 -28.76 29.57 12.44
C GLU A 148 -28.86 30.56 13.61
N SER A 149 -29.11 30.08 14.84
CA SER A 149 -29.09 30.94 16.05
C SER A 149 -27.69 31.48 16.37
N LEU A 150 -26.63 30.83 15.88
CA LEU A 150 -25.23 31.17 16.09
C LEU A 150 -24.67 31.87 14.84
N GLY A 151 -25.13 33.10 14.60
CA GLY A 151 -24.76 33.94 13.46
C GLY A 151 -23.24 33.98 13.13
N PRO A 152 -22.90 34.22 11.85
CA PRO A 152 -21.70 33.68 11.22
C PRO A 152 -20.37 34.01 11.92
N ARG A 153 -19.64 32.96 12.31
CA ARG A 153 -18.29 33.04 12.87
C ARG A 153 -17.30 33.59 11.84
N ARG A 154 -16.73 34.77 12.12
CA ARG A 154 -15.72 35.41 11.26
C ARG A 154 -14.44 34.57 11.13
N SER A 155 -13.91 34.51 9.92
CA SER A 155 -12.73 33.71 9.57
C SER A 155 -11.45 34.17 10.29
N PHE A 156 -10.53 33.22 10.51
CA PHE A 156 -9.17 33.46 11.00
C PHE A 156 -8.38 34.44 10.11
N SER A 157 -8.69 34.49 8.81
CA SER A 157 -8.00 35.31 7.80
C SER A 157 -8.02 36.82 8.07
N ASP A 158 -9.04 37.34 8.76
CA ASP A 158 -9.14 38.78 9.05
C ASP A 158 -8.23 39.23 10.22
N ARG A 159 -7.79 38.32 11.09
CA ARG A 159 -6.95 38.66 12.25
C ARG A 159 -5.51 39.02 11.88
N VAL A 160 -5.00 38.56 10.75
CA VAL A 160 -3.62 38.82 10.31
C VAL A 160 -3.48 40.19 9.61
N ARG A 161 -4.59 40.74 9.09
CA ARG A 161 -4.57 42.00 8.31
C ARG A 161 -4.44 43.27 9.18
N HIS A 162 -4.56 43.16 10.50
CA HIS A 162 -4.52 44.30 11.43
C HIS A 162 -3.16 44.59 12.10
N SER A 163 -2.12 43.77 11.86
CA SER A 163 -0.81 43.92 12.52
C SER A 163 0.22 44.78 11.75
N PHE A 164 -0.10 45.24 10.53
CA PHE A 164 0.82 46.04 9.70
C PHE A 164 0.18 47.33 9.19
N ARG A 165 -0.24 48.20 10.12
CA ARG A 165 -0.41 49.64 9.86
C ARG A 165 -0.37 50.45 11.17
N SER A 166 0.84 50.60 11.70
CA SER A 166 1.16 51.59 12.73
C SER A 166 2.48 52.28 12.37
N SER A 167 2.40 53.29 11.51
CA SER A 167 3.46 54.28 11.32
C SER A 167 2.91 55.52 10.59
N ASN A 168 2.74 56.58 11.37
CA ASN A 168 2.92 58.00 11.02
C ASN A 168 1.86 58.83 10.26
N TYR A 169 1.58 59.97 10.92
CA TYR A 169 1.09 61.29 10.48
C TYR A 169 -0.37 61.50 10.06
N ASP A 170 -1.15 61.97 11.04
CA ASP A 170 -1.93 63.22 11.05
C ASP A 170 -2.36 63.83 9.70
N ASN A 171 -3.67 64.00 9.52
CA ASN A 171 -4.22 65.36 9.74
C ASN A 171 -5.74 65.39 10.01
N ASN A 172 -6.17 66.56 10.50
CA ASN A 172 -7.44 66.80 11.19
C ASN A 172 -8.66 67.13 10.29
N ASN A 173 -9.83 67.04 10.93
CA ASN A 173 -11.06 67.84 10.78
C ASN A 173 -12.21 67.44 9.83
N ASN A 174 -13.39 67.45 10.48
CA ASN A 174 -14.72 67.91 10.04
C ASN A 174 -15.56 67.00 9.12
N GLU A 175 -16.71 66.50 9.60
CA GLU A 175 -18.04 67.17 9.72
C GLU A 175 -18.76 67.27 8.35
N LYS A 176 -20.09 67.11 8.18
CA LYS A 176 -21.24 66.74 9.04
C LYS A 176 -22.45 66.57 8.11
N LEU A 177 -23.45 65.72 8.49
CA LEU A 177 -24.89 65.76 8.09
C LEU A 177 -25.20 65.70 6.56
N THR A 178 -26.28 65.12 6.03
CA THR A 178 -27.68 64.89 6.46
C THR A 178 -28.18 63.56 5.85
N GLU A 179 -28.91 62.69 6.57
CA GLU A 179 -30.39 62.56 6.62
C GLU A 179 -31.09 62.31 5.24
N ARG A 180 -31.70 61.13 5.03
CA ARG A 180 -33.17 60.82 5.04
C ARG A 180 -33.94 61.31 3.78
N ILE A 181 -34.98 60.66 3.23
CA ILE A 181 -35.73 59.40 3.47
C ILE A 181 -36.50 59.06 2.15
N ASP A 182 -36.90 57.80 1.95
CA ASP A 182 -37.95 57.20 1.07
C ASP A 182 -38.54 57.94 -0.16
N GLY A 183 -38.91 57.16 -1.19
CA GLY A 183 -39.95 57.55 -2.16
C GLY A 183 -39.83 56.90 -3.53
N ALA A 184 -40.93 56.35 -4.06
CA ALA A 184 -40.94 55.58 -5.31
C ALA A 184 -41.60 56.31 -6.50
N THR A 185 -41.57 55.64 -7.66
CA THR A 185 -42.44 55.76 -8.85
C THR A 185 -42.14 56.77 -9.98
N SER A 186 -41.86 56.17 -11.15
CA SER A 186 -42.42 56.43 -12.50
C SER A 186 -42.08 57.70 -13.31
N LYS A 187 -41.23 57.48 -14.33
CA LYS A 187 -41.47 57.62 -15.79
C LYS A 187 -41.75 59.00 -16.44
N LYS A 188 -41.30 59.07 -17.72
CA LYS A 188 -41.62 60.04 -18.80
C LYS A 188 -40.97 61.43 -18.64
N GLU A 189 -40.59 62.16 -19.69
CA GLU A 189 -40.63 61.95 -21.16
C GLU A 189 -39.66 62.94 -21.85
N ASN A 190 -39.11 62.58 -23.04
CA ASN A 190 -38.89 63.43 -24.23
C ASN A 190 -38.05 64.74 -24.15
N ASP A 191 -37.52 65.35 -25.23
CA ASP A 191 -37.45 65.00 -26.67
C ASP A 191 -36.22 65.68 -27.34
N ASP A 192 -35.88 65.19 -28.54
CA ASP A 192 -35.32 65.87 -29.73
C ASP A 192 -34.24 66.97 -29.65
N SER A 193 -33.17 66.79 -30.46
CA SER A 193 -32.88 67.66 -31.63
C SER A 193 -31.75 67.12 -32.53
N CYS A 194 -31.99 67.20 -33.85
CA CYS A 194 -31.12 66.81 -34.99
C CYS A 194 -30.19 68.01 -35.41
N PRO A 195 -29.49 68.08 -36.58
CA PRO A 195 -29.22 67.09 -37.66
C PRO A 195 -27.79 67.15 -38.31
N MET A 196 -27.62 66.40 -39.44
CA MET A 196 -26.65 66.57 -40.56
C MET A 196 -25.21 66.02 -40.39
N GLU A 197 -24.53 65.47 -41.41
CA GLU A 197 -24.81 65.38 -42.87
C GLU A 197 -24.13 64.14 -43.54
N THR A 198 -24.79 63.55 -44.57
CA THR A 198 -24.32 62.88 -45.83
C THR A 198 -22.96 62.09 -45.94
N ASP A 199 -22.77 61.08 -46.81
CA ASP A 199 -23.55 60.59 -47.97
C ASP A 199 -23.27 59.12 -48.42
N HIS A 200 -24.23 58.57 -49.17
CA HIS A 200 -24.16 57.54 -50.25
C HIS A 200 -23.73 56.05 -50.08
N ALA A 201 -24.67 55.17 -50.51
CA ALA A 201 -24.52 53.96 -51.38
C ALA A 201 -23.97 52.62 -50.82
N TRP A 202 -24.49 51.42 -51.16
CA TRP A 202 -25.61 51.00 -52.06
C TRP A 202 -26.06 49.54 -51.73
N ILE A 203 -27.38 49.25 -51.72
CA ILE A 203 -28.10 47.94 -51.92
C ILE A 203 -27.68 46.68 -51.10
N GLY A 204 -28.59 45.89 -50.49
CA GLY A 204 -30.06 45.98 -50.40
C GLY A 204 -30.72 44.69 -49.84
N ASP A 205 -32.02 44.81 -49.54
CA ASP A 205 -33.09 43.79 -49.40
C ASP A 205 -33.04 42.83 -48.17
N GLU A 206 -33.97 42.86 -47.21
CA GLU A 206 -35.45 42.60 -47.21
C GLU A 206 -35.81 41.10 -46.99
N ASP A 207 -36.81 40.69 -46.20
CA ASP A 207 -37.65 41.40 -45.20
C ASP A 207 -38.22 40.40 -44.13
N GLN A 208 -39.11 40.90 -43.26
CA GLN A 208 -39.58 40.36 -41.97
C GLN A 208 -40.51 39.11 -41.98
N SER A 209 -40.62 38.49 -40.79
CA SER A 209 -41.77 37.68 -40.34
C SER A 209 -43.01 38.55 -40.04
N PRO A 210 -44.19 37.96 -39.72
CA PRO A 210 -44.70 38.20 -38.35
C PRO A 210 -45.58 37.10 -37.71
N ALA A 211 -45.76 37.26 -36.39
CA ALA A 211 -46.91 36.90 -35.53
C ALA A 211 -47.18 35.44 -35.09
N GLU A 212 -47.34 35.24 -33.77
CA GLU A 212 -48.49 34.51 -33.15
C GLU A 212 -48.58 34.77 -31.62
N GLU A 213 -49.70 34.36 -30.99
CA GLU A 213 -50.17 34.79 -29.65
C GLU A 213 -49.96 33.77 -28.48
N MET A 214 -50.32 34.22 -27.27
CA MET A 214 -50.56 33.53 -25.97
C MET A 214 -50.62 31.98 -25.92
N ASP A 215 -50.02 31.37 -24.87
CA ASP A 215 -50.71 30.99 -23.61
C ASP A 215 -49.70 30.51 -22.52
N THR A 216 -50.21 30.15 -21.34
CA THR A 216 -49.55 29.95 -20.06
C THR A 216 -49.22 28.48 -19.74
N SER A 217 -48.05 28.20 -19.14
CA SER A 217 -47.88 27.12 -18.14
C SER A 217 -46.51 27.13 -17.43
N THR A 218 -46.55 26.75 -16.15
CA THR A 218 -45.47 26.22 -15.29
C THR A 218 -44.02 26.24 -15.79
N SER A 219 -43.18 27.11 -15.23
CA SER A 219 -41.73 27.02 -15.33
C SER A 219 -41.12 26.27 -14.13
N GLU A 220 -40.51 25.10 -14.37
CA GLU A 220 -39.50 24.51 -13.48
C GLU A 220 -38.25 25.42 -13.40
N PRO A 221 -37.44 25.35 -12.31
CA PRO A 221 -36.23 26.16 -12.20
C PRO A 221 -35.16 25.71 -13.23
N ARG A 222 -34.78 26.65 -14.11
CA ARG A 222 -33.80 26.45 -15.19
C ARG A 222 -32.49 25.82 -14.73
N THR A 223 -32.10 24.70 -15.34
CA THR A 223 -30.76 24.12 -15.25
C THR A 223 -29.70 25.07 -15.81
N MET A 224 -28.82 25.59 -14.96
CA MET A 224 -27.81 26.60 -15.30
C MET A 224 -26.45 25.99 -15.71
N PHE A 225 -26.43 25.08 -16.69
CA PHE A 225 -25.18 24.51 -17.22
C PHE A 225 -25.26 24.24 -18.74
N ASN A 226 -25.11 25.28 -19.56
CA ASN A 226 -24.91 25.15 -21.00
C ASN A 226 -23.70 25.98 -21.43
N VAL A 227 -22.62 25.31 -21.84
CA VAL A 227 -21.45 25.90 -22.50
C VAL A 227 -21.08 24.97 -23.65
N GLU A 228 -21.01 25.52 -24.85
CA GLU A 228 -20.52 24.83 -26.03
C GLU A 228 -18.99 24.74 -26.02
N TYR A 229 -18.45 23.58 -26.38
CA TYR A 229 -17.01 23.35 -26.44
C TYR A 229 -16.53 23.63 -27.87
N MET A 230 -15.48 24.43 -28.03
CA MET A 230 -14.91 24.71 -29.36
C MET A 230 -14.43 23.41 -30.05
N PRO A 231 -14.76 23.17 -31.33
CA PRO A 231 -14.24 22.04 -32.09
C PRO A 231 -12.71 22.04 -32.18
N ALA A 232 -12.11 20.85 -32.12
CA ALA A 232 -10.65 20.65 -32.06
C ALA A 232 -9.88 21.26 -33.25
N GLU A 233 -10.56 21.44 -34.38
CA GLU A 233 -10.02 21.97 -35.64
C GLU A 233 -9.82 23.49 -35.62
N GLN A 234 -10.71 24.25 -34.96
CA GLN A 234 -10.52 25.70 -34.76
C GLN A 234 -9.29 25.99 -33.89
N TRP A 235 -8.98 25.09 -32.95
CA TRP A 235 -7.80 25.19 -32.07
C TRP A 235 -6.47 25.11 -32.84
N ALA A 236 -6.43 24.44 -33.99
CA ALA A 236 -5.19 24.32 -34.79
C ALA A 236 -4.76 25.67 -35.41
N ARG A 237 -5.73 26.52 -35.79
CA ARG A 237 -5.48 27.83 -36.42
C ARG A 237 -4.97 28.90 -35.46
N TYR A 238 -5.15 28.73 -34.15
CA TYR A 238 -4.72 29.71 -33.14
C TYR A 238 -3.25 29.54 -32.72
N ILE A 239 -2.62 28.41 -33.07
CA ILE A 239 -1.24 28.07 -32.67
C ILE A 239 -0.27 28.13 -33.87
N ILE A 240 -0.73 27.82 -35.08
CA ILE A 240 0.06 28.04 -36.30
C ILE A 240 -0.10 29.51 -36.70
N GLY A 241 0.82 30.35 -36.23
CA GLY A 241 0.85 31.78 -36.55
C GLY A 241 1.27 32.05 -37.99
N ASP A 242 0.33 31.94 -38.94
CA ASP A 242 0.48 32.53 -40.27
C ASP A 242 0.21 34.05 -40.19
N SER A 243 1.28 34.83 -40.18
CA SER A 243 1.20 36.29 -40.15
C SER A 243 0.85 36.85 -41.53
N LEU A 244 -0.37 37.35 -41.71
CA LEU A 244 -0.70 38.31 -42.77
C LEU A 244 -1.76 39.33 -42.30
N GLY A 245 -1.28 40.45 -41.74
CA GLY A 245 -1.95 41.75 -41.87
C GLY A 245 -3.13 42.08 -40.96
N ALA A 246 -2.89 42.31 -39.66
CA ALA A 246 -3.68 43.25 -38.85
C ALA A 246 -2.82 43.87 -37.73
N GLN A 247 -2.83 45.20 -37.62
CA GLN A 247 -2.02 45.93 -36.63
C GLN A 247 -2.67 45.89 -35.25
N ILE A 248 -1.90 45.55 -34.21
CA ILE A 248 -2.29 45.78 -32.82
C ILE A 248 -1.88 47.23 -32.44
N PRO A 249 -2.78 48.08 -31.93
CA PRO A 249 -2.43 49.44 -31.53
C PRO A 249 -1.41 49.44 -30.39
N GLN A 250 -0.33 50.22 -30.54
CA GLN A 250 0.53 50.56 -29.41
C GLN A 250 -0.20 51.53 -28.49
N GLN A 251 -0.43 51.14 -27.24
CA GLN A 251 -0.49 52.11 -26.14
C GLN A 251 0.36 51.65 -24.96
N GLU A 252 1.18 52.58 -24.49
CA GLU A 252 2.15 52.41 -23.44
C GLU A 252 1.44 52.47 -22.08
N ASN A 253 1.68 51.47 -21.21
CA ASN A 253 2.35 51.74 -19.93
C ASN A 253 2.66 50.46 -19.14
N ASN A 254 3.93 50.29 -18.80
CA ASN A 254 4.36 49.33 -17.79
C ASN A 254 3.98 49.81 -16.39
N ARG A 255 3.38 48.94 -15.56
CA ARG A 255 3.88 48.62 -14.20
C ARG A 255 3.03 47.52 -13.53
N PHE A 256 3.72 46.60 -12.83
CA PHE A 256 3.17 45.52 -11.99
C PHE A 256 2.48 44.33 -12.68
N LEU A 257 3.20 43.67 -13.60
CA LEU A 257 3.10 42.21 -13.72
C LEU A 257 4.35 41.60 -13.09
N GLN A 258 4.18 40.80 -12.04
CA GLN A 258 5.27 40.02 -11.46
C GLN A 258 5.64 38.91 -12.44
N GLN A 259 6.92 38.84 -12.83
CA GLN A 259 7.43 37.77 -13.68
C GLN A 259 7.38 36.42 -12.96
N PRO A 260 7.22 35.29 -13.67
CA PRO A 260 7.37 33.97 -13.07
C PRO A 260 8.81 33.81 -12.51
N PRO A 261 8.99 33.10 -11.39
CA PRO A 261 10.30 32.95 -10.76
C PRO A 261 11.28 32.21 -11.68
N GLN A 262 12.50 32.74 -11.81
CA GLN A 262 13.55 32.16 -12.64
C GLN A 262 14.07 30.85 -12.04
N SER A 263 13.99 29.75 -12.79
CA SER A 263 14.67 28.50 -12.45
C SER A 263 16.13 28.55 -12.92
N HIS A 264 17.07 28.48 -11.99
CA HIS A 264 18.50 28.35 -12.29
C HIS A 264 18.86 26.92 -12.73
N THR A 265 18.64 26.59 -14.00
CA THR A 265 19.34 25.49 -14.67
C THR A 265 19.75 25.92 -16.08
N GLY A 266 21.00 26.33 -16.23
CA GLY A 266 21.60 26.56 -17.54
C GLY A 266 21.88 25.24 -18.24
N GLY A 267 21.02 24.88 -19.19
CA GLY A 267 21.17 23.72 -20.07
C GLY A 267 20.41 23.98 -21.37
N ALA A 268 21.01 23.65 -22.52
CA ALA A 268 20.36 23.86 -23.80
C ALA A 268 19.03 23.06 -23.90
N PRO A 269 17.99 23.57 -24.57
CA PRO A 269 16.74 22.85 -24.72
C PRO A 269 16.95 21.60 -25.58
N LEU A 270 17.09 20.45 -24.94
CA LEU A 270 17.05 19.15 -25.60
C LEU A 270 15.66 18.98 -26.23
N ARG A 271 15.63 18.70 -27.53
CA ARG A 271 14.40 18.44 -28.29
C ARG A 271 13.74 17.16 -27.80
N TYR A 272 12.84 17.27 -26.83
CA TYR A 272 11.99 16.18 -26.34
C TYR A 272 10.54 16.66 -26.10
N THR A 273 10.11 17.70 -26.81
CA THR A 273 8.88 18.47 -26.54
C THR A 273 7.59 17.83 -27.05
N ASP A 274 7.67 16.87 -27.98
CA ASP A 274 6.50 16.47 -28.78
C ASP A 274 5.88 15.13 -28.33
N LEU A 275 6.60 14.33 -27.54
CA LEU A 275 6.25 12.91 -27.29
C LEU A 275 5.28 12.67 -26.12
N VAL A 276 5.13 13.60 -25.17
CA VAL A 276 4.32 13.39 -23.95
C VAL A 276 3.01 14.16 -23.96
N THR A 277 3.00 15.39 -24.48
CA THR A 277 1.81 16.26 -24.53
C THR A 277 0.87 15.92 -25.68
N ALA A 278 1.40 15.41 -26.81
CA ALA A 278 0.60 14.92 -27.93
C ALA A 278 -0.30 13.71 -27.57
N PRO A 279 0.16 12.68 -26.83
CA PRO A 279 -0.70 11.61 -26.30
C PRO A 279 -1.94 12.12 -25.55
N PHE A 280 -1.82 12.97 -24.53
CA PHE A 280 -2.99 13.42 -23.76
C PHE A 280 -4.03 14.13 -24.65
N ARG A 281 -3.57 15.04 -25.53
CA ARG A 281 -4.46 15.75 -26.47
C ARG A 281 -5.13 14.80 -27.45
N ARG A 282 -4.39 13.81 -27.98
CA ARG A 282 -4.90 12.78 -28.89
C ARG A 282 -5.94 11.89 -28.20
N ILE A 283 -5.66 11.42 -26.99
CA ILE A 283 -6.49 10.46 -26.25
C ILE A 283 -7.80 11.10 -25.78
N TYR A 284 -7.75 12.22 -25.06
CA TYR A 284 -8.97 12.88 -24.58
C TYR A 284 -9.73 13.64 -25.68
N GLY A 285 -9.09 13.94 -26.81
CA GLY A 285 -9.78 14.42 -28.01
C GLY A 285 -10.81 13.43 -28.58
N GLN A 286 -10.62 12.12 -28.35
CA GLN A 286 -11.55 11.07 -28.81
C GLN A 286 -12.94 11.17 -28.17
N ILE A 287 -13.08 11.85 -27.01
CA ILE A 287 -14.36 12.06 -26.31
C ILE A 287 -15.41 12.68 -27.24
N PHE A 288 -14.99 13.53 -28.18
CA PHE A 288 -15.88 14.27 -29.07
C PHE A 288 -15.87 13.76 -30.52
N ALA A 289 -15.08 12.73 -30.83
CA ALA A 289 -15.02 12.13 -32.17
C ALA A 289 -16.24 11.24 -32.48
N GLU A 290 -16.85 10.64 -31.46
CA GLU A 290 -17.98 9.71 -31.61
C GLU A 290 -19.34 10.44 -31.66
N PRO A 291 -20.29 10.02 -32.53
CA PRO A 291 -21.62 10.62 -32.61
C PRO A 291 -22.39 10.56 -31.26
N PRO A 292 -23.24 11.55 -30.93
CA PRO A 292 -23.98 11.58 -29.66
C PRO A 292 -24.75 10.29 -29.30
N PRO A 293 -25.42 9.59 -30.24
CA PRO A 293 -26.09 8.31 -29.92
C PRO A 293 -25.12 7.20 -29.50
N VAL A 294 -23.94 7.13 -30.13
CA VAL A 294 -22.89 6.15 -29.81
C VAL A 294 -22.32 6.43 -28.43
N ARG A 295 -22.05 7.71 -28.13
CA ARG A 295 -21.57 8.14 -26.81
C ARG A 295 -22.59 7.86 -25.70
N LYS A 296 -23.87 8.13 -25.94
CA LYS A 296 -24.96 7.79 -25.02
C LYS A 296 -24.98 6.29 -24.68
N ALA A 297 -25.01 5.43 -25.71
CA ALA A 297 -25.02 3.97 -25.53
C ALA A 297 -23.74 3.47 -24.81
N ALA A 298 -22.58 4.04 -25.12
CA ALA A 298 -21.31 3.69 -24.49
C ALA A 298 -21.27 4.06 -22.98
N ALA A 299 -21.83 5.21 -22.59
CA ALA A 299 -21.97 5.61 -21.18
C ALA A 299 -22.95 4.72 -20.40
N GLU A 300 -24.04 4.29 -21.05
CA GLU A 300 -25.03 3.38 -20.48
C GLU A 300 -24.47 1.97 -20.27
N ALA A 301 -23.69 1.45 -21.22
CA ALA A 301 -23.06 0.14 -21.16
C ALA A 301 -21.76 0.06 -20.33
N ALA A 302 -21.15 1.19 -19.96
CA ALA A 302 -19.89 1.19 -19.21
C ALA A 302 -20.11 0.94 -17.70
N SER A 303 -19.60 -0.17 -17.18
CA SER A 303 -19.61 -0.52 -15.75
C SER A 303 -18.29 -0.16 -15.06
N ALA A 304 -18.35 0.20 -13.77
CA ALA A 304 -17.16 0.31 -12.92
C ALA A 304 -16.47 -1.04 -12.70
N GLY A 305 -17.24 -2.15 -12.79
CA GLY A 305 -16.71 -3.52 -12.76
C GLY A 305 -15.70 -3.81 -13.85
N SER A 306 -15.90 -3.24 -15.04
CA SER A 306 -14.95 -3.36 -16.16
C SER A 306 -13.59 -2.71 -15.85
N ILE A 307 -13.52 -1.73 -14.93
CA ILE A 307 -12.25 -1.14 -14.46
C ILE A 307 -11.50 -2.13 -13.57
N ILE A 308 -12.19 -2.73 -12.60
CA ILE A 308 -11.61 -3.78 -11.73
C ILE A 308 -11.09 -4.94 -12.57
N LYS A 309 -11.92 -5.42 -13.50
CA LYS A 309 -11.60 -6.50 -14.43
C LYS A 309 -10.40 -6.15 -15.32
N PHE A 310 -10.34 -4.92 -15.84
CA PHE A 310 -9.20 -4.43 -16.63
C PHE A 310 -7.90 -4.39 -15.82
N VAL A 311 -7.92 -3.90 -14.57
CA VAL A 311 -6.72 -3.80 -13.72
C VAL A 311 -6.28 -5.17 -13.18
N LYS A 312 -7.23 -6.06 -12.87
CA LYS A 312 -6.97 -7.39 -12.29
C LYS A 312 -6.60 -8.45 -13.34
N ASP A 313 -7.39 -8.53 -14.41
CA ASP A 313 -7.33 -9.59 -15.42
C ASP A 313 -6.78 -9.08 -16.78
N GLY A 314 -6.33 -7.81 -16.83
CA GLY A 314 -5.81 -7.15 -18.03
C GLY A 314 -6.89 -6.74 -19.04
N TRP A 315 -6.48 -6.03 -20.10
CA TRP A 315 -7.38 -5.71 -21.22
C TRP A 315 -7.98 -6.97 -21.84
N GLU A 316 -7.20 -8.04 -21.93
CA GLU A 316 -7.67 -9.27 -22.55
C GLU A 316 -8.75 -10.01 -21.76
N GLY A 317 -8.85 -9.81 -20.45
CA GLY A 317 -9.94 -10.34 -19.62
C GLY A 317 -11.33 -9.78 -19.96
N LEU A 318 -11.40 -8.58 -20.55
CA LEU A 318 -12.67 -7.96 -20.94
C LEU A 318 -13.40 -8.74 -22.05
N SER A 319 -14.73 -8.76 -21.99
CA SER A 319 -15.57 -9.36 -23.03
C SER A 319 -15.48 -8.58 -24.35
N ALA A 320 -15.89 -9.19 -25.48
CA ALA A 320 -15.89 -8.52 -26.77
C ALA A 320 -16.77 -7.24 -26.77
N ALA A 321 -17.90 -7.26 -26.05
CA ALA A 321 -18.75 -6.09 -25.89
C ALA A 321 -18.05 -4.97 -25.09
N GLU A 322 -17.42 -5.31 -23.96
CA GLU A 322 -16.60 -4.35 -23.19
C GLU A 322 -15.46 -3.77 -24.04
N LYS A 323 -14.67 -4.61 -24.73
CA LYS A 323 -13.57 -4.18 -25.61
C LYS A 323 -14.04 -3.26 -26.75
N SER A 324 -15.29 -3.40 -27.20
CA SER A 324 -15.85 -2.53 -28.25
C SER A 324 -16.22 -1.12 -27.76
N ASN A 325 -16.48 -0.94 -26.46
CA ASN A 325 -17.00 0.29 -25.88
C ASN A 325 -15.98 1.46 -26.00
N PRO A 326 -16.30 2.58 -26.68
CA PRO A 326 -15.37 3.69 -26.89
C PRO A 326 -14.91 4.37 -25.59
N LEU A 327 -15.73 4.37 -24.52
CA LEU A 327 -15.32 4.88 -23.22
C LEU A 327 -14.21 4.02 -22.60
N LEU A 328 -14.35 2.69 -22.68
CA LEU A 328 -13.33 1.76 -22.17
C LEU A 328 -12.04 1.82 -23.00
N LYS A 329 -12.13 2.07 -24.33
CA LYS A 329 -10.96 2.30 -25.19
C LYS A 329 -10.17 3.56 -24.81
N ILE A 330 -10.86 4.67 -24.52
CA ILE A 330 -10.18 5.88 -24.01
C ILE A 330 -9.46 5.58 -22.70
N MET A 331 -10.11 4.86 -21.76
CA MET A 331 -9.47 4.49 -20.50
C MET A 331 -8.27 3.53 -20.66
N LYS A 332 -8.32 2.61 -21.64
CA LYS A 332 -7.18 1.76 -22.02
C LYS A 332 -6.00 2.61 -22.48
N GLU A 333 -6.22 3.54 -23.41
CA GLU A 333 -5.15 4.42 -23.89
C GLU A 333 -4.63 5.34 -22.78
N VAL A 334 -5.49 5.79 -21.86
CA VAL A 334 -5.08 6.54 -20.67
C VAL A 334 -4.18 5.71 -19.77
N ASP A 335 -4.49 4.44 -19.50
CA ASP A 335 -3.62 3.59 -18.70
C ASP A 335 -2.29 3.31 -19.43
N GLU A 336 -2.36 2.73 -20.61
CA GLU A 336 -1.19 2.26 -21.37
C GLU A 336 -0.17 3.36 -21.68
N ASN A 337 -0.63 4.58 -21.99
CA ASN A 337 0.28 5.67 -22.34
C ASN A 337 0.67 6.54 -21.13
N LEU A 338 -0.17 6.63 -20.09
CA LEU A 338 -0.06 7.69 -19.08
C LEU A 338 0.01 7.19 -17.64
N PHE A 339 -0.40 5.96 -17.33
CA PHE A 339 -0.52 5.45 -15.95
C PHE A 339 -0.17 3.96 -15.81
N TRP A 340 0.54 3.39 -16.78
CA TRP A 340 0.79 1.95 -16.89
C TRP A 340 1.52 1.36 -15.67
N ASP A 341 2.38 2.14 -15.02
CA ASP A 341 3.18 1.78 -13.84
C ASP A 341 2.55 2.15 -12.48
N LEU A 342 1.30 2.66 -12.46
CA LEU A 342 0.62 2.91 -11.18
C LEU A 342 0.28 1.60 -10.46
N ASP A 343 0.44 1.62 -9.14
CA ASP A 343 -0.07 0.61 -8.21
C ASP A 343 -1.56 0.29 -8.52
N PRO A 344 -2.00 -0.99 -8.45
CA PRO A 344 -3.36 -1.39 -8.81
C PRO A 344 -4.49 -0.61 -8.12
N VAL A 345 -4.30 -0.20 -6.86
CA VAL A 345 -5.28 0.57 -6.10
C VAL A 345 -5.34 2.01 -6.61
N ILE A 346 -4.17 2.66 -6.76
CA ILE A 346 -4.08 4.03 -7.29
C ILE A 346 -4.59 4.06 -8.74
N LYS A 347 -4.31 3.01 -9.52
CA LYS A 347 -4.80 2.80 -10.89
C LYS A 347 -6.31 2.70 -10.93
N VAL A 348 -6.94 1.85 -10.11
CA VAL A 348 -8.41 1.78 -9.99
C VAL A 348 -9.01 3.13 -9.59
N ALA A 349 -8.44 3.83 -8.60
CA ALA A 349 -8.93 5.15 -8.19
C ALA A 349 -8.85 6.16 -9.35
N ASN A 350 -7.70 6.25 -10.02
CA ASN A 350 -7.48 7.20 -11.13
C ASN A 350 -8.37 6.89 -12.34
N LEU A 351 -8.53 5.61 -12.70
CA LEU A 351 -9.42 5.18 -13.78
C LEU A 351 -10.90 5.35 -13.43
N TYR A 352 -11.32 5.13 -12.18
CA TYR A 352 -12.70 5.36 -11.75
C TYR A 352 -13.09 6.84 -11.76
N LYS A 353 -12.18 7.72 -11.33
CA LYS A 353 -12.29 9.18 -11.50
C LYS A 353 -12.46 9.56 -12.98
N SER A 354 -11.68 8.97 -13.88
CA SER A 354 -11.84 9.19 -15.33
C SER A 354 -13.16 8.62 -15.85
N HIS A 355 -13.59 7.45 -15.39
CA HIS A 355 -14.82 6.76 -15.79
C HIS A 355 -16.08 7.58 -15.48
N VAL A 356 -16.24 8.07 -14.25
CA VAL A 356 -17.45 8.82 -13.87
C VAL A 356 -17.57 10.13 -14.65
N LEU A 357 -16.45 10.81 -14.90
CA LEU A 357 -16.40 12.04 -15.69
C LEU A 357 -16.60 11.78 -17.19
N LEU A 358 -16.02 10.70 -17.74
CA LEU A 358 -16.28 10.29 -19.13
C LEU A 358 -17.74 9.93 -19.35
N LYS A 359 -18.41 9.24 -18.40
CA LYS A 359 -19.84 8.94 -18.50
C LYS A 359 -20.70 10.20 -18.57
N TYR A 360 -20.37 11.22 -17.77
CA TYR A 360 -21.01 12.53 -17.88
C TYR A 360 -20.70 13.24 -19.21
N TYR A 361 -19.47 13.20 -19.72
CA TYR A 361 -19.13 13.79 -21.02
C TYR A 361 -19.80 13.10 -22.22
N PHE A 362 -19.97 11.79 -22.13
CA PHE A 362 -20.62 10.97 -23.14
C PHE A 362 -22.15 11.09 -23.10
N ASN A 363 -22.73 11.32 -21.92
CA ASN A 363 -24.16 11.56 -21.73
C ASN A 363 -24.40 12.58 -20.59
N LYS A 364 -24.60 13.86 -20.95
CA LYS A 364 -24.78 14.98 -20.00
C LYS A 364 -26.17 14.97 -19.35
N VAL A 365 -26.40 14.03 -18.44
CA VAL A 365 -27.62 13.94 -17.61
C VAL A 365 -27.31 13.95 -16.12
N ASN A 366 -28.22 14.50 -15.31
CA ASN A 366 -28.04 14.67 -13.85
C ASN A 366 -27.61 13.37 -13.14
N LYS A 367 -28.17 12.22 -13.54
CA LYS A 367 -27.80 10.88 -13.04
C LYS A 367 -26.29 10.60 -13.06
N TYR A 368 -25.55 11.06 -14.08
CA TYR A 368 -24.10 10.88 -14.14
C TYR A 368 -23.33 12.02 -13.47
N LEU A 369 -23.87 13.25 -13.47
CA LEU A 369 -23.29 14.37 -12.73
C LEU A 369 -23.31 14.14 -11.20
N GLU A 370 -24.36 13.50 -10.69
CA GLU A 370 -24.48 13.06 -9.29
C GLU A 370 -23.40 12.02 -8.91
N GLN A 371 -23.01 11.15 -9.86
CA GLN A 371 -21.94 10.17 -9.65
C GLN A 371 -20.56 10.83 -9.57
N VAL A 372 -20.33 11.93 -10.30
CA VAL A 372 -19.08 12.71 -10.24
C VAL A 372 -18.92 13.34 -8.85
N PRO A 373 -17.81 13.08 -8.13
CA PRO A 373 -17.53 13.69 -6.82
C PRO A 373 -17.46 15.21 -6.89
N GLU A 374 -17.86 15.88 -5.81
CA GLU A 374 -17.95 17.35 -5.75
C GLU A 374 -16.62 18.04 -6.09
N TRP A 375 -15.49 17.51 -5.60
CA TRP A 375 -14.15 18.01 -5.90
C TRP A 375 -13.75 17.89 -7.38
N GLN A 376 -14.41 17.02 -8.15
CA GLN A 376 -14.15 16.83 -9.59
C GLN A 376 -15.11 17.63 -10.48
N ARG A 377 -16.24 18.14 -9.95
CA ARG A 377 -17.20 18.91 -10.76
C ARG A 377 -16.56 20.22 -11.29
N PRO A 378 -17.05 20.78 -12.42
CA PRO A 378 -16.44 21.97 -13.01
C PRO A 378 -16.46 23.18 -12.07
N VAL A 379 -15.32 23.85 -11.90
CA VAL A 379 -15.24 25.12 -11.17
C VAL A 379 -15.75 26.28 -12.03
N TYR A 380 -16.03 27.43 -11.40
CA TYR A 380 -16.59 28.62 -12.07
C TYR A 380 -15.77 29.08 -13.28
N SER A 381 -14.44 29.02 -13.21
CA SER A 381 -13.54 29.38 -14.32
C SER A 381 -13.64 28.43 -15.51
N GLN A 382 -13.81 27.12 -15.28
CA GLN A 382 -14.04 26.13 -16.35
C GLN A 382 -15.35 26.40 -17.10
N ASN A 383 -16.37 26.94 -16.42
CA ASN A 383 -17.65 27.32 -17.05
C ASN A 383 -17.61 28.69 -17.76
N THR A 384 -16.53 29.46 -17.64
CA THR A 384 -16.44 30.85 -18.17
C THR A 384 -15.27 31.10 -19.12
N LYS A 385 -14.35 30.14 -19.28
CA LYS A 385 -13.17 30.26 -20.17
C LYS A 385 -12.95 28.97 -20.98
N PRO A 386 -12.69 29.04 -22.30
CA PRO A 386 -12.22 27.89 -23.07
C PRO A 386 -10.91 27.33 -22.52
N HIS A 387 -10.79 26.00 -22.46
CA HIS A 387 -9.63 25.31 -21.87
C HIS A 387 -9.47 23.87 -22.39
N PRO A 388 -8.28 23.26 -22.25
CA PRO A 388 -8.08 21.85 -22.56
C PRO A 388 -8.87 20.92 -21.62
N VAL A 389 -9.67 20.01 -22.17
CA VAL A 389 -10.47 19.00 -21.44
C VAL A 389 -9.66 18.12 -20.48
N LEU A 390 -8.34 18.00 -20.68
CA LEU A 390 -7.42 17.33 -19.76
C LEU A 390 -7.49 17.89 -18.33
N ILE A 391 -7.69 19.21 -18.18
CA ILE A 391 -7.70 19.88 -16.87
C ILE A 391 -8.78 19.30 -15.97
N ASP A 392 -9.91 18.89 -16.55
CA ASP A 392 -11.08 18.38 -15.83
C ASP A 392 -10.80 17.07 -15.08
N PHE A 393 -9.80 16.31 -15.52
CA PHE A 393 -9.39 15.03 -14.95
C PHE A 393 -8.47 15.17 -13.72
N PHE A 394 -8.06 16.39 -13.33
CA PHE A 394 -7.32 16.60 -12.09
C PHE A 394 -8.26 16.67 -10.86
N PRO A 395 -7.94 15.99 -9.74
CA PRO A 395 -8.80 15.96 -8.55
C PRO A 395 -9.04 17.31 -7.85
N TRP A 396 -8.14 18.28 -8.00
CA TRP A 396 -8.10 19.46 -7.13
C TRP A 396 -8.72 20.70 -7.79
N PRO A 397 -9.80 21.27 -7.25
CA PRO A 397 -10.44 22.49 -7.77
C PRO A 397 -9.47 23.67 -7.93
N GLU A 398 -8.65 23.95 -6.91
CA GLU A 398 -7.74 25.10 -6.86
C GLU A 398 -6.56 24.95 -7.83
N PHE A 399 -6.10 23.72 -8.04
CA PHE A 399 -5.11 23.41 -9.07
C PHE A 399 -5.69 23.59 -10.48
N ARG A 400 -6.92 23.12 -10.72
CA ARG A 400 -7.62 23.31 -11.99
C ARG A 400 -7.84 24.80 -12.28
N ASP A 401 -8.34 25.57 -11.31
CA ASP A 401 -8.53 27.02 -11.44
C ASP A 401 -7.21 27.77 -11.74
N TYR A 402 -6.10 27.34 -11.14
CA TYR A 402 -4.78 27.86 -11.48
C TYR A 402 -4.36 27.50 -12.91
N LEU A 403 -4.53 26.23 -13.32
CA LEU A 403 -4.27 25.81 -14.70
C LEU A 403 -5.16 26.55 -15.72
N MET A 404 -6.40 26.95 -15.38
CA MET A 404 -7.22 27.77 -16.28
C MET A 404 -6.51 29.05 -16.73
N THR A 405 -5.62 29.61 -15.90
CA THR A 405 -4.84 30.82 -16.22
C THR A 405 -3.49 30.50 -16.89
N TYR A 406 -2.85 29.37 -16.54
CA TYR A 406 -1.48 29.05 -16.97
C TYR A 406 -1.34 27.81 -17.86
N HIS A 407 -2.44 27.23 -18.36
CA HIS A 407 -2.43 25.97 -19.11
C HIS A 407 -1.53 26.01 -20.33
N ASN A 408 -1.44 27.11 -21.07
CA ASN A 408 -0.55 27.20 -22.24
C ASN A 408 0.91 26.92 -21.87
N TYR A 409 1.41 27.48 -20.75
CA TYR A 409 2.77 27.23 -20.26
C TYR A 409 2.98 25.78 -19.79
N TYR A 410 2.04 25.23 -19.03
CA TYR A 410 2.17 23.85 -18.54
C TYR A 410 1.85 22.79 -19.60
N SER A 411 1.12 23.13 -20.66
CA SER A 411 0.80 22.24 -21.79
C SER A 411 1.95 22.11 -22.81
N SER A 412 2.93 23.01 -22.79
CA SER A 412 4.17 22.90 -23.56
C SER A 412 5.29 22.18 -22.79
N CYS A 413 5.02 21.75 -21.55
CA CYS A 413 5.99 21.16 -20.62
C CYS A 413 5.58 19.71 -20.26
N SER A 414 6.39 18.74 -20.68
CA SER A 414 6.18 17.31 -20.40
C SER A 414 6.33 16.96 -18.91
N GLU A 415 7.14 17.75 -18.22
CA GLU A 415 7.67 17.51 -16.88
C GLU A 415 6.56 17.55 -15.83
N LEU A 416 5.53 18.40 -16.01
CA LEU A 416 4.35 18.39 -15.14
C LEU A 416 3.61 17.06 -15.20
N SER A 417 3.42 16.51 -16.41
CA SER A 417 2.67 15.27 -16.60
C SER A 417 3.43 14.05 -16.05
N ILE A 418 4.75 14.03 -16.24
CA ILE A 418 5.64 12.99 -15.69
C ILE A 418 5.67 13.05 -14.16
N ALA A 419 5.91 14.22 -13.58
CA ALA A 419 5.95 14.39 -12.12
C ALA A 419 4.59 14.14 -11.47
N TYR A 420 3.49 14.54 -12.12
CA TYR A 420 2.13 14.25 -11.66
C TYR A 420 1.90 12.74 -11.57
N ARG A 421 2.23 12.00 -12.63
CA ARG A 421 2.12 10.53 -12.68
C ARG A 421 2.95 9.87 -11.58
N GLN A 422 4.21 10.27 -11.40
CA GLN A 422 5.14 9.66 -10.45
C GLN A 422 4.77 9.91 -8.97
N HIS A 423 4.15 11.05 -8.67
CA HIS A 423 3.92 11.49 -7.29
C HIS A 423 2.46 11.49 -6.85
N LEU A 424 1.51 11.13 -7.73
CA LEU A 424 0.11 10.94 -7.38
C LEU A 424 -0.04 9.76 -6.40
N LYS A 425 -0.76 9.99 -5.31
CA LYS A 425 -1.07 8.98 -4.30
C LYS A 425 -2.55 9.01 -3.92
N PHE A 426 -3.04 7.84 -3.52
CA PHE A 426 -4.39 7.62 -3.04
C PHE A 426 -4.32 6.81 -1.73
N ARG A 427 -4.88 7.33 -0.64
CA ARG A 427 -4.90 6.72 0.69
C ARG A 427 -5.93 5.60 0.70
N TRP A 428 -5.45 4.36 0.76
CA TRP A 428 -6.26 3.16 0.90
C TRP A 428 -5.53 2.20 1.84
N PRO A 429 -5.97 2.04 3.11
CA PRO A 429 -5.24 1.28 4.12
C PRO A 429 -5.55 -0.23 4.08
N PHE A 430 -6.15 -0.71 2.99
CA PHE A 430 -6.64 -2.08 2.83
C PHE A 430 -6.00 -2.74 1.61
N SER A 431 -6.20 -4.05 1.45
CA SER A 431 -5.68 -4.79 0.30
C SER A 431 -6.37 -4.37 -1.03
N PHE A 432 -5.75 -4.68 -2.17
CA PHE A 432 -6.42 -4.54 -3.47
C PHE A 432 -7.68 -5.42 -3.58
N SER A 433 -7.72 -6.57 -2.91
CA SER A 433 -8.91 -7.44 -2.88
C SER A 433 -10.11 -6.82 -2.15
N GLU A 434 -9.89 -5.83 -1.28
CA GLU A 434 -10.97 -5.12 -0.58
C GLU A 434 -11.49 -3.91 -1.38
N ALA A 435 -10.83 -3.55 -2.48
CA ALA A 435 -11.26 -2.45 -3.35
C ALA A 435 -12.50 -2.79 -4.20
N TYR A 436 -12.83 -4.08 -4.32
CA TYR A 436 -13.93 -4.58 -5.14
C TYR A 436 -14.73 -5.68 -4.45
N THR A 437 -15.93 -5.94 -4.96
CA THR A 437 -16.72 -7.13 -4.69
C THR A 437 -16.87 -7.94 -5.97
N TYR A 438 -17.10 -9.25 -5.84
CA TYR A 438 -17.36 -10.16 -6.95
C TYR A 438 -18.62 -10.94 -6.65
N ASP A 439 -19.61 -10.87 -7.54
CA ASP A 439 -20.81 -11.69 -7.46
C ASP A 439 -20.59 -13.00 -8.24
N PRO A 440 -20.55 -14.17 -7.58
CA PRO A 440 -20.32 -15.44 -8.25
C PRO A 440 -21.50 -15.90 -9.13
N VAL A 441 -22.70 -15.31 -8.97
CA VAL A 441 -23.91 -15.66 -9.73
C VAL A 441 -23.91 -14.94 -11.07
N THR A 442 -23.79 -13.61 -11.08
CA THR A 442 -23.68 -12.81 -12.32
C THR A 442 -22.30 -12.88 -12.96
N ARG A 443 -21.27 -13.26 -12.18
CA ARG A 443 -19.84 -13.23 -12.52
C ARG A 443 -19.31 -11.83 -12.79
N GLU A 444 -19.95 -10.81 -12.23
CA GLU A 444 -19.56 -9.41 -12.36
C GLU A 444 -18.74 -8.93 -11.16
N TYR A 445 -17.82 -8.00 -11.44
CA TYR A 445 -17.15 -7.22 -10.41
C TYR A 445 -17.92 -5.92 -10.17
N ALA A 446 -17.89 -5.42 -8.93
CA ALA A 446 -18.31 -4.07 -8.60
C ALA A 446 -17.26 -3.41 -7.69
N LEU A 447 -17.26 -2.09 -7.58
CA LEU A 447 -16.45 -1.42 -6.57
C LEU A 447 -16.98 -1.74 -5.18
N SER A 448 -16.07 -1.90 -4.22
CA SER A 448 -16.43 -2.03 -2.82
C SER A 448 -17.08 -0.72 -2.33
N PRO A 449 -18.21 -0.75 -1.60
CA PRO A 449 -18.80 0.45 -1.03
C PRO A 449 -17.82 1.22 -0.12
N LEU A 450 -16.91 0.50 0.54
CA LEU A 450 -15.83 1.08 1.34
C LEU A 450 -14.81 1.82 0.46
N PHE A 451 -14.44 1.24 -0.68
CA PHE A 451 -13.56 1.89 -1.65
C PHE A 451 -14.19 3.15 -2.23
N GLU A 452 -15.49 3.10 -2.58
CA GLU A 452 -16.18 4.29 -3.08
C GLU A 452 -16.24 5.42 -2.03
N GLN A 453 -16.42 5.08 -0.73
CA GLN A 453 -16.34 6.05 0.36
C GLN A 453 -14.96 6.72 0.44
N TYR A 454 -13.87 5.93 0.38
CA TYR A 454 -12.51 6.48 0.40
C TYR A 454 -12.22 7.31 -0.86
N PHE A 455 -12.67 6.84 -2.02
CA PHE A 455 -12.53 7.52 -3.31
C PHE A 455 -13.19 8.90 -3.32
N ARG A 456 -14.40 9.01 -2.75
CA ARG A 456 -15.17 10.26 -2.70
C ARG A 456 -14.57 11.31 -1.76
N ASP A 457 -13.75 10.93 -0.78
CA ASP A 457 -13.10 11.87 0.14
C ASP A 457 -11.83 12.49 -0.48
N PRO A 458 -11.79 13.81 -0.75
CA PRO A 458 -10.63 14.45 -1.38
C PRO A 458 -9.36 14.40 -0.49
N ARG A 459 -9.50 14.15 0.82
CA ARG A 459 -8.35 13.99 1.74
C ARG A 459 -7.57 12.71 1.50
N ASN A 460 -8.16 11.74 0.82
CA ASN A 460 -7.46 10.51 0.43
C ASN A 460 -6.63 10.69 -0.83
N TRP A 461 -6.86 11.74 -1.62
CA TRP A 461 -6.00 12.11 -2.73
C TRP A 461 -4.84 12.98 -2.22
N GLY A 462 -3.64 12.79 -2.76
CA GLY A 462 -2.51 13.67 -2.46
C GLY A 462 -1.36 13.55 -3.45
N MET A 463 -0.44 14.52 -3.39
CA MET A 463 0.85 14.49 -4.09
C MET A 463 1.99 14.33 -3.09
N GLN A 464 2.97 13.47 -3.36
CA GLN A 464 4.18 13.37 -2.52
C GLN A 464 4.93 14.71 -2.45
N ARG A 465 5.65 14.96 -1.34
CA ARG A 465 6.40 16.22 -1.10
C ARG A 465 7.33 16.62 -2.26
N ARG A 466 8.01 15.64 -2.88
CA ARG A 466 8.89 15.83 -4.04
C ARG A 466 8.24 16.48 -5.27
N PHE A 467 6.92 16.33 -5.45
CA PHE A 467 6.19 17.05 -6.49
C PHE A 467 6.23 18.58 -6.27
N PHE A 468 6.13 19.01 -5.01
CA PHE A 468 6.17 20.43 -4.64
C PHE A 468 7.58 21.01 -4.57
N GLU A 469 8.63 20.18 -4.58
CA GLU A 469 10.01 20.62 -4.79
C GLU A 469 10.23 21.00 -6.27
N LEU A 470 9.70 20.19 -7.19
CA LEU A 470 9.71 20.46 -8.63
C LEU A 470 8.76 21.61 -9.01
N PHE A 471 7.60 21.70 -8.35
CA PHE A 471 6.59 22.73 -8.61
C PHE A 471 6.08 23.43 -7.33
N PRO A 472 6.90 24.30 -6.69
CA PRO A 472 6.54 24.97 -5.44
C PRO A 472 5.25 25.79 -5.52
N VAL A 473 4.93 26.31 -6.71
CA VAL A 473 3.73 27.13 -6.97
C VAL A 473 2.41 26.36 -6.78
N PHE A 474 2.41 25.02 -6.80
CA PHE A 474 1.21 24.21 -6.54
C PHE A 474 0.99 23.91 -5.05
N LYS A 475 1.93 24.29 -4.16
CA LYS A 475 1.74 24.17 -2.71
C LYS A 475 0.50 24.97 -2.29
N GLY A 476 -0.41 24.33 -1.55
CA GLY A 476 -1.70 24.91 -1.16
C GLY A 476 -2.77 24.92 -2.26
N LYS A 477 -2.51 24.36 -3.45
CA LYS A 477 -3.50 24.14 -4.53
C LYS A 477 -3.84 22.66 -4.74
N MET A 478 -3.00 21.78 -4.19
CA MET A 478 -3.17 20.33 -4.17
C MET A 478 -2.87 19.86 -2.74
N SER A 479 -3.55 18.81 -2.29
CA SER A 479 -3.25 18.20 -0.99
C SER A 479 -1.88 17.54 -1.00
N VAL A 480 -1.12 17.73 0.07
CA VAL A 480 0.12 17.00 0.31
C VAL A 480 -0.25 15.59 0.77
N TYR A 481 0.27 14.59 0.08
CA TYR A 481 0.30 13.23 0.60
C TYR A 481 1.40 13.15 1.66
N GLU A 482 0.99 13.33 2.90
CA GLU A 482 1.77 12.90 4.05
C GLU A 482 1.53 11.40 4.18
N GLU A 483 2.59 10.60 3.94
CA GLU A 483 2.64 9.24 4.49
C GLU A 483 2.50 9.36 6.00
N ASP A 484 1.67 8.51 6.62
CA ASP A 484 1.60 8.39 8.07
C ASP A 484 2.98 7.92 8.59
N ASP A 485 3.78 8.93 8.93
CA ASP A 485 5.07 8.98 9.63
C ASP A 485 6.22 8.06 9.19
N LEU A 486 6.79 8.37 8.01
CA LEU A 486 8.25 8.30 7.83
C LEU A 486 8.97 9.63 8.04
N GLN A 487 8.31 10.78 7.88
CA GLN A 487 9.01 12.07 7.82
C GLN A 487 8.95 12.90 9.11
N ASP A 488 8.06 12.57 10.04
CA ASP A 488 8.15 13.00 11.45
C ASP A 488 9.25 12.23 12.22
N TYR A 489 9.80 11.14 11.65
CA TYR A 489 11.07 10.59 12.13
C TYR A 489 12.25 11.46 11.68
N ALA A 490 12.39 11.72 10.38
CA ALA A 490 13.47 12.57 9.83
C ALA A 490 13.48 13.98 10.43
N ASN A 491 12.32 14.64 10.56
CA ASN A 491 12.23 15.99 11.13
C ASN A 491 12.48 16.05 12.64
N ALA A 492 12.26 14.95 13.38
CA ALA A 492 12.61 14.86 14.79
C ALA A 492 14.08 14.50 15.04
N PHE A 493 14.75 13.87 14.05
CA PHE A 493 16.17 13.49 14.14
C PHE A 493 17.14 14.55 13.60
N LEU A 494 16.74 15.31 12.58
CA LEU A 494 17.58 16.35 11.95
C LEU A 494 17.48 17.73 12.65
N GLY A 495 16.92 17.77 13.86
CA GLY A 495 16.77 18.99 14.66
C GLY A 495 17.99 19.40 15.48
N GLU A 496 18.98 18.51 15.65
CA GLU A 496 20.22 18.80 16.37
C GLU A 496 21.45 18.38 15.54
N GLU A 497 22.37 19.32 15.34
CA GLU A 497 23.68 19.05 14.74
C GLU A 497 24.51 18.18 15.68
N ILE A 498 24.68 16.89 15.35
CA ILE A 498 25.60 16.01 16.08
C ILE A 498 27.02 16.30 15.58
N GLY A 499 27.75 17.14 16.32
CA GLY A 499 29.19 17.29 16.13
C GLY A 499 29.92 15.97 16.41
N GLU A 500 30.80 15.57 15.49
CA GLU A 500 31.62 14.36 15.63
C GLU A 500 32.51 14.47 16.88
N GLY A 501 32.40 13.48 17.77
CA GLY A 501 33.19 13.42 19.00
C GLY A 501 33.31 11.98 19.47
N GLU A 502 34.46 11.36 19.20
CA GLU A 502 34.82 10.01 19.63
C GLU A 502 34.61 9.83 21.14
N ARG A 503 33.93 8.75 21.54
CA ARG A 503 33.81 8.34 22.95
C ARG A 503 33.80 6.82 23.09
N GLU A 504 34.95 6.24 23.44
CA GLU A 504 34.97 4.96 24.16
C GLU A 504 34.28 5.14 25.52
N ARG A 505 33.26 4.32 25.84
CA ARG A 505 32.75 4.17 27.21
C ARG A 505 32.30 2.74 27.51
N SER A 506 32.67 2.29 28.70
CA SER A 506 32.03 1.17 29.42
C SER A 506 30.51 1.34 29.44
N GLY A 507 29.75 0.24 29.33
CA GLY A 507 28.29 0.18 29.10
C GLY A 507 27.36 0.71 30.21
N LEU A 508 27.57 1.96 30.62
CA LEU A 508 26.64 2.81 31.36
C LEU A 508 26.82 4.24 30.83
N ASP A 509 25.72 4.93 30.51
CA ASP A 509 25.78 6.32 30.03
C ASP A 509 26.07 7.33 31.18
N LEU A 510 26.16 8.62 30.85
CA LEU A 510 26.39 9.70 31.83
C LEU A 510 25.26 9.85 32.87
N ASP A 511 24.07 9.31 32.59
CA ASP A 511 22.90 9.31 33.47
C ASP A 511 22.73 7.98 34.23
N GLY A 512 23.65 7.03 34.04
CA GLY A 512 23.60 5.70 34.64
C GLY A 512 22.58 4.75 34.02
N ARG A 513 22.17 4.98 32.77
CA ARG A 513 21.24 4.10 32.04
C ARG A 513 21.98 2.91 31.42
N ASP A 514 21.33 1.76 31.51
CA ASP A 514 21.79 0.48 30.98
C ASP A 514 21.66 0.47 29.46
N THR A 515 22.75 0.15 28.77
CA THR A 515 22.81 0.07 27.30
C THR A 515 22.78 -1.37 26.78
N SER A 516 22.44 -2.35 27.62
CA SER A 516 22.27 -3.73 27.19
C SER A 516 21.04 -3.90 26.28
N PHE A 517 21.22 -4.73 25.25
CA PHE A 517 20.13 -5.24 24.42
C PHE A 517 19.48 -6.39 25.17
N GLU A 518 18.16 -6.39 25.34
CA GLU A 518 17.47 -7.45 26.08
C GLU A 518 16.58 -8.31 25.19
N GLU A 519 16.01 -7.76 24.11
CA GLU A 519 14.94 -8.41 23.35
C GLU A 519 15.29 -8.57 21.86
N ILE A 520 15.37 -9.83 21.40
CA ILE A 520 15.68 -10.20 20.01
C ILE A 520 14.44 -10.84 19.34
N LEU A 521 13.99 -10.30 18.21
CA LEU A 521 12.92 -10.88 17.40
C LEU A 521 13.47 -11.60 16.17
N ILE A 522 13.19 -12.89 16.03
CA ILE A 522 13.51 -13.65 14.82
C ILE A 522 12.24 -13.91 14.02
N THR A 523 12.24 -13.53 12.75
CA THR A 523 11.19 -13.92 11.81
C THR A 523 11.71 -15.04 10.91
N GLY A 524 10.85 -15.97 10.50
CA GLY A 524 11.29 -17.10 9.67
C GLY A 524 11.99 -18.21 10.46
N ALA A 525 11.85 -18.24 11.79
CA ALA A 525 12.45 -19.26 12.68
C ALA A 525 12.05 -20.71 12.35
N THR A 526 10.96 -20.94 11.61
CA THR A 526 10.56 -22.26 11.11
C THR A 526 11.12 -22.60 9.72
N GLY A 527 11.82 -21.66 9.09
CA GLY A 527 12.47 -21.79 7.78
C GLY A 527 13.91 -22.28 7.86
N TYR A 528 14.53 -22.46 6.70
CA TYR A 528 15.87 -23.02 6.54
C TYR A 528 16.97 -22.14 7.16
N ILE A 529 16.98 -20.84 6.82
CA ILE A 529 17.96 -19.87 7.32
C ILE A 529 17.62 -19.52 8.77
N GLY A 530 16.44 -18.95 9.04
CA GLY A 530 16.03 -18.52 10.38
C GLY A 530 16.01 -19.61 11.43
N GLY A 531 15.64 -20.84 11.07
CA GLY A 531 15.73 -21.98 11.98
C GLY A 531 17.18 -22.34 12.31
N SER A 532 18.10 -22.22 11.35
CA SER A 532 19.53 -22.45 11.56
C SER A 532 20.17 -21.31 12.37
N VAL A 533 19.81 -20.04 12.11
CA VAL A 533 20.18 -18.88 12.96
C VAL A 533 19.73 -19.12 14.40
N LEU A 534 18.45 -19.38 14.61
CA LEU A 534 17.89 -19.61 15.94
C LEU A 534 18.61 -20.78 16.65
N SER A 535 18.83 -21.89 15.95
CA SER A 535 19.49 -23.06 16.55
C SER A 535 20.92 -22.75 16.99
N THR A 536 21.68 -21.97 16.21
CA THR A 536 23.00 -21.49 16.62
C THR A 536 22.92 -20.58 17.84
N LEU A 537 22.01 -19.60 17.87
CA LEU A 537 21.86 -18.68 19.01
C LEU A 537 21.46 -19.41 20.31
N LEU A 538 20.60 -20.43 20.21
CA LEU A 538 20.22 -21.29 21.34
C LEU A 538 21.36 -22.19 21.85
N SER A 539 22.34 -22.54 20.99
CA SER A 539 23.46 -23.43 21.34
C SER A 539 24.81 -22.72 21.51
N SER A 540 24.88 -21.41 21.27
CA SER A 540 26.14 -20.66 21.26
C SER A 540 26.75 -20.59 22.66
N SER A 541 28.06 -20.86 22.75
CA SER A 541 28.84 -20.69 23.98
C SER A 541 28.96 -19.23 24.44
N ARG A 542 28.54 -18.27 23.60
CA ARG A 542 28.42 -16.85 23.97
C ARG A 542 27.25 -16.57 24.91
N GLY A 543 26.33 -17.53 25.09
CA GLY A 543 25.29 -17.47 26.12
C GLY A 543 24.17 -16.46 25.86
N TYR A 544 23.82 -16.20 24.59
CA TYR A 544 22.75 -15.25 24.23
C TYR A 544 21.45 -15.48 25.02
N THR A 545 21.03 -16.73 25.18
CA THR A 545 19.82 -17.12 25.94
C THR A 545 19.91 -16.92 27.45
N SER A 546 21.10 -16.68 27.99
CA SER A 546 21.30 -16.38 29.42
C SER A 546 21.17 -14.89 29.73
N SER A 547 21.23 -14.03 28.70
CA SER A 547 21.25 -12.57 28.82
C SER A 547 20.22 -11.84 27.96
N HIS A 548 19.58 -12.53 27.01
CA HIS A 548 18.62 -11.96 26.07
C HIS A 548 17.39 -12.87 25.94
N SER A 549 16.21 -12.25 25.89
CA SER A 549 14.95 -12.87 25.49
C SER A 549 14.92 -13.01 23.96
N ILE A 550 14.53 -14.19 23.47
CA ILE A 550 14.38 -14.45 22.03
C ILE A 550 12.91 -14.75 21.72
N SER A 551 12.29 -13.88 20.93
CA SER A 551 10.96 -14.10 20.37
C SER A 551 11.01 -14.60 18.93
N ALA A 552 9.99 -15.34 18.51
CA ALA A 552 9.88 -15.85 17.14
C ALA A 552 8.47 -15.69 16.56
N LEU A 553 8.35 -15.04 15.39
CA LEU A 553 7.09 -14.95 14.65
C LEU A 553 6.76 -16.30 13.97
N VAL A 554 5.61 -16.90 14.31
CA VAL A 554 5.21 -18.24 13.87
C VAL A 554 3.72 -18.32 13.53
N ARG A 555 3.38 -19.06 12.46
CA ARG A 555 2.01 -19.21 11.92
C ARG A 555 1.28 -20.49 12.35
N ASP A 556 1.94 -21.31 13.15
CA ASP A 556 1.60 -22.71 13.39
C ASP A 556 1.72 -23.00 14.89
N GLU A 557 0.60 -23.34 15.54
CA GLU A 557 0.54 -23.51 17.00
C GLU A 557 1.36 -24.71 17.49
N ASP A 558 1.52 -25.76 16.69
CA ASP A 558 2.31 -26.93 17.09
C ASP A 558 3.81 -26.61 17.01
N LYS A 559 4.23 -25.85 16.00
CA LYS A 559 5.60 -25.31 15.95
C LYS A 559 5.86 -24.29 17.07
N ALA A 560 4.84 -23.52 17.48
CA ALA A 560 4.95 -22.61 18.61
C ALA A 560 5.19 -23.36 19.94
N LYS A 561 4.52 -24.49 20.18
CA LYS A 561 4.77 -25.35 21.35
C LYS A 561 6.23 -25.84 21.41
N VAL A 562 6.74 -26.34 20.30
CA VAL A 562 8.15 -26.80 20.18
C VAL A 562 9.15 -25.66 20.46
N LEU A 563 8.82 -24.41 20.12
CA LEU A 563 9.66 -23.25 20.42
C LEU A 563 9.63 -22.87 21.92
N ILE A 564 8.48 -22.96 22.58
CA ILE A 564 8.36 -22.76 24.03
C ILE A 564 9.23 -23.76 24.78
N GLU A 565 9.25 -25.03 24.37
CA GLU A 565 10.14 -26.08 24.92
C GLU A 565 11.64 -25.78 24.72
N LYS A 566 11.99 -24.84 23.84
CA LYS A 566 13.37 -24.36 23.61
C LYS A 566 13.66 -23.00 24.25
N GLY A 567 12.76 -22.48 25.08
CA GLY A 567 12.93 -21.18 25.74
C GLY A 567 12.71 -19.97 24.82
N VAL A 568 12.09 -20.17 23.65
CA VAL A 568 11.78 -19.11 22.68
C VAL A 568 10.33 -18.68 22.86
N LYS A 569 10.06 -17.37 22.90
CA LYS A 569 8.72 -16.77 23.03
C LYS A 569 8.03 -16.72 21.64
N PRO A 570 7.05 -17.59 21.32
CA PRO A 570 6.37 -17.50 20.05
C PRO A 570 5.42 -16.31 20.02
N ILE A 571 5.40 -15.59 18.90
CA ILE A 571 4.40 -14.58 18.57
C ILE A 571 3.58 -15.15 17.41
N LEU A 572 2.30 -15.43 17.66
CA LEU A 572 1.40 -15.99 16.65
C LEU A 572 0.92 -14.89 15.69
N PHE A 573 0.98 -15.18 14.39
CA PHE A 573 0.50 -14.32 13.31
C PHE A 573 0.04 -15.18 12.12
N LYS A 574 -0.76 -14.64 11.20
CA LYS A 574 -1.32 -15.38 10.05
C LYS A 574 -0.41 -15.34 8.83
N SER A 575 0.05 -14.15 8.44
CA SER A 575 0.89 -13.94 7.25
C SER A 575 1.73 -12.67 7.36
N LEU A 576 2.69 -12.49 6.45
CA LEU A 576 3.56 -11.31 6.42
C LEU A 576 2.79 -10.03 6.03
N ASP A 577 1.55 -10.15 5.56
CA ASP A 577 0.64 -9.04 5.23
C ASP A 577 0.02 -8.37 6.47
N GLU A 578 0.16 -8.95 7.68
CA GLU A 578 -0.34 -8.35 8.92
C GLU A 578 0.62 -7.26 9.45
N SER A 579 0.80 -6.17 8.68
CA SER A 579 1.69 -5.03 8.97
C SER A 579 1.64 -4.57 10.43
N GLU A 580 0.45 -4.35 10.98
CA GLU A 580 0.27 -3.93 12.38
C GLU A 580 0.79 -4.95 13.41
N VAL A 581 0.67 -6.25 13.12
CA VAL A 581 1.20 -7.30 14.00
C VAL A 581 2.73 -7.34 13.93
N LEU A 582 3.29 -7.19 12.74
CA LEU A 582 4.75 -7.13 12.52
C LEU A 582 5.37 -5.89 13.17
N LYS A 583 4.77 -4.72 12.92
CA LYS A 583 5.17 -3.43 13.48
C LYS A 583 5.10 -3.45 15.00
N LYS A 584 3.98 -3.90 15.57
CA LYS A 584 3.84 -4.06 17.02
C LYS A 584 4.89 -5.02 17.57
N ALA A 585 5.08 -6.20 16.97
CA ALA A 585 6.10 -7.14 17.42
C ALA A 585 7.49 -6.51 17.42
N ALA A 586 7.90 -5.81 16.36
CA ALA A 586 9.19 -5.13 16.32
C ALA A 586 9.30 -3.98 17.34
N SER A 587 8.22 -3.27 17.66
CA SER A 587 8.22 -2.22 18.70
C SER A 587 8.52 -2.72 20.12
N GLU A 588 8.40 -4.02 20.36
CA GLU A 588 8.70 -4.67 21.64
C GLU A 588 10.16 -5.19 21.74
N HIS A 589 10.99 -5.06 20.69
CA HIS A 589 12.34 -5.67 20.61
C HIS A 589 13.41 -4.68 20.13
N ASP A 590 14.67 -4.90 20.52
CA ASP A 590 15.81 -4.02 20.19
C ASP A 590 16.52 -4.43 18.89
N VAL A 591 16.49 -5.74 18.57
CA VAL A 591 17.08 -6.31 17.36
C VAL A 591 16.06 -7.19 16.63
N VAL A 592 15.87 -6.98 15.33
CA VAL A 592 15.09 -7.85 14.45
C VAL A 592 16.01 -8.58 13.47
N ILE A 593 15.89 -9.90 13.41
CA ILE A 593 16.52 -10.74 12.38
C ILE A 593 15.43 -11.21 11.40
N HIS A 594 15.32 -10.51 10.25
CA HIS A 594 14.32 -10.78 9.23
C HIS A 594 14.80 -11.80 8.20
N THR A 595 14.53 -13.09 8.47
CA THR A 595 14.84 -14.21 7.55
C THR A 595 13.61 -14.82 6.88
N ALA A 596 12.41 -14.24 7.09
CA ALA A 596 11.15 -14.81 6.62
C ALA A 596 10.95 -14.69 5.09
N SER A 597 11.35 -13.56 4.49
CA SER A 597 11.31 -13.33 3.04
C SER A 597 12.18 -12.14 2.67
N GLY A 598 12.98 -12.27 1.59
CA GLY A 598 13.60 -11.14 0.90
C GLY A 598 12.71 -10.51 -0.18
N PHE A 599 11.50 -11.05 -0.42
CA PHE A 599 10.59 -10.62 -1.50
C PHE A 599 9.35 -9.87 -0.99
N HIS A 600 9.24 -9.62 0.31
CA HIS A 600 8.03 -9.08 0.93
C HIS A 600 8.30 -7.70 1.53
N THR A 601 8.29 -6.69 0.65
CA THR A 601 8.64 -5.29 0.95
C THR A 601 7.94 -4.75 2.20
N GLU A 602 6.64 -4.98 2.32
CA GLU A 602 5.84 -4.37 3.39
C GLU A 602 6.13 -4.98 4.77
N SER A 603 6.53 -6.27 4.85
CA SER A 603 6.96 -6.83 6.14
C SER A 603 8.27 -6.25 6.60
N ALA A 604 9.20 -6.02 5.67
CA ALA A 604 10.46 -5.36 5.98
C ALA A 604 10.23 -3.92 6.45
N ARG A 605 9.41 -3.14 5.73
CA ARG A 605 9.01 -1.77 6.11
C ARG A 605 8.35 -1.74 7.48
N SER A 606 7.34 -2.57 7.72
CA SER A 606 6.62 -2.67 9.01
C SER A 606 7.53 -3.02 10.18
N LEU A 607 8.46 -3.96 10.03
CA LEU A 607 9.42 -4.32 11.08
C LEU A 607 10.39 -3.16 11.40
N ILE A 608 10.87 -2.43 10.39
CA ILE A 608 11.74 -1.26 10.60
C ILE A 608 10.96 -0.12 11.28
N LEU A 609 9.71 0.13 10.87
CA LEU A 609 8.84 1.12 11.53
C LEU A 609 8.56 0.77 13.00
N GLY A 610 8.40 -0.52 13.33
CA GLY A 610 8.27 -0.98 14.71
C GLY A 610 9.54 -0.75 15.52
N LEU A 611 10.71 -1.12 14.99
CA LEU A 611 12.00 -0.80 15.62
C LEU A 611 12.18 0.72 15.83
N ALA A 612 11.72 1.55 14.90
CA ALA A 612 11.76 3.00 15.04
C ALA A 612 10.91 3.50 16.23
N GLU A 613 9.76 2.85 16.50
CA GLU A 613 8.97 3.10 17.72
C GLU A 613 9.71 2.64 18.98
N ARG A 614 10.37 1.47 18.97
CA ARG A 614 11.23 1.01 20.08
C ARG A 614 12.31 2.05 20.39
N LYS A 615 13.04 2.52 19.37
CA LYS A 615 14.09 3.54 19.49
C LYS A 615 13.56 4.85 20.07
N LYS A 616 12.37 5.30 19.66
CA LYS A 616 11.70 6.47 20.29
C LYS A 616 11.35 6.24 21.77
N GLN A 617 10.94 5.03 22.14
CA GLN A 617 10.53 4.69 23.51
C GLN A 617 11.72 4.53 24.47
N THR A 618 12.76 3.81 24.06
CA THR A 618 13.93 3.50 24.92
C THR A 618 15.03 4.55 24.84
N ARG A 619 15.13 5.26 23.70
CA ARG A 619 16.29 6.08 23.28
C ARG A 619 17.57 5.28 23.02
N ASN A 620 17.49 3.95 23.00
CA ASN A 620 18.60 3.08 22.64
C ASN A 620 18.67 2.89 21.12
N GLU A 621 19.86 2.55 20.61
CA GLU A 621 20.02 2.14 19.23
C GLU A 621 19.28 0.82 18.96
N VAL A 622 18.82 0.64 17.72
CA VAL A 622 18.04 -0.55 17.31
C VAL A 622 18.49 -1.03 15.93
N TYR A 623 18.41 -2.34 15.72
CA TYR A 623 19.12 -3.00 14.63
C TYR A 623 18.21 -3.94 13.84
N TYR A 624 18.32 -3.87 12.52
CA TYR A 624 17.56 -4.71 11.59
C TYR A 624 18.51 -5.49 10.68
N ILE A 625 18.57 -6.80 10.86
CA ILE A 625 19.39 -7.72 10.07
C ILE A 625 18.48 -8.42 9.06
N HIS A 626 18.69 -8.21 7.76
CA HIS A 626 17.85 -8.70 6.67
C HIS A 626 18.51 -9.81 5.86
N THR A 627 17.77 -10.85 5.51
CA THR A 627 18.20 -11.84 4.50
C THR A 627 17.75 -11.41 3.09
N SER A 628 18.71 -11.13 2.21
CA SER A 628 18.49 -10.88 0.78
C SER A 628 19.19 -11.93 -0.10
N GLY A 629 19.06 -11.83 -1.42
CA GLY A 629 19.61 -12.74 -2.41
C GLY A 629 20.42 -12.05 -3.51
N THR A 630 21.52 -12.66 -3.97
CA THR A 630 22.32 -12.08 -5.09
C THR A 630 21.61 -12.16 -6.45
N SER A 631 20.40 -12.73 -6.53
CA SER A 631 19.50 -12.55 -7.68
C SER A 631 19.18 -11.09 -7.98
N ASN A 632 19.30 -10.19 -7.00
CA ASN A 632 19.22 -8.73 -7.20
C ASN A 632 20.23 -8.19 -8.22
N LEU A 633 21.40 -8.83 -8.30
CA LEU A 633 22.51 -8.51 -9.21
C LEU A 633 22.45 -9.31 -10.52
N GLY A 634 21.63 -10.37 -10.57
CA GLY A 634 21.58 -11.31 -11.68
C GLY A 634 21.25 -10.67 -13.03
N ASP A 635 21.71 -11.30 -14.12
CA ASP A 635 21.39 -10.93 -15.50
C ASP A 635 20.41 -11.90 -16.18
N GLN A 636 20.12 -11.65 -17.46
CA GLN A 636 19.14 -12.37 -18.26
C GLN A 636 19.79 -12.90 -19.56
N PRO A 637 20.66 -13.93 -19.46
CA PRO A 637 21.44 -14.44 -20.59
C PRO A 637 20.65 -15.38 -21.52
N ILE A 638 19.50 -15.90 -21.09
CA ILE A 638 18.62 -16.76 -21.89
C ILE A 638 17.67 -15.90 -22.74
N THR A 639 17.09 -14.85 -22.16
CA THR A 639 16.21 -13.91 -22.88
C THR A 639 16.98 -12.78 -23.57
N GLY A 640 18.22 -12.51 -23.14
CA GLY A 640 19.05 -11.41 -23.65
C GLY A 640 18.61 -10.02 -23.19
N ALA A 641 17.62 -9.92 -22.29
CA ALA A 641 16.99 -8.65 -21.90
C ALA A 641 17.92 -7.74 -21.09
N TYR A 642 18.89 -8.31 -20.37
CA TYR A 642 19.95 -7.61 -19.66
C TYR A 642 21.16 -8.52 -19.52
N ILE A 643 22.37 -7.99 -19.71
CA ILE A 643 23.62 -8.76 -19.69
C ILE A 643 24.57 -8.07 -18.72
N GLU A 644 25.01 -8.80 -17.69
CA GLU A 644 25.97 -8.30 -16.68
C GLU A 644 27.25 -9.12 -16.76
N THR A 645 28.40 -8.48 -16.69
CA THR A 645 29.71 -9.15 -16.76
C THR A 645 30.60 -8.85 -15.55
N CYS A 646 30.24 -7.83 -14.77
CA CYS A 646 30.93 -7.45 -13.54
C CYS A 646 30.94 -8.57 -12.49
N VAL A 647 31.93 -8.49 -11.60
CA VAL A 647 31.94 -9.15 -10.30
C VAL A 647 31.75 -8.04 -9.29
N PHE A 648 30.70 -8.10 -8.46
CA PHE A 648 30.38 -7.04 -7.52
C PHE A 648 31.14 -7.23 -6.21
N THR A 649 31.64 -6.15 -5.61
CA THR A 649 32.22 -6.19 -4.26
C THR A 649 31.35 -5.42 -3.28
N ASP A 650 31.20 -5.93 -2.06
CA ASP A 650 30.49 -5.24 -0.97
C ASP A 650 31.26 -4.03 -0.40
N LYS A 651 32.43 -3.71 -0.97
CA LYS A 651 33.14 -2.44 -0.80
C LYS A 651 32.58 -1.29 -1.64
N GLU A 652 31.93 -1.59 -2.75
CA GLU A 652 31.37 -0.59 -3.67
C GLU A 652 29.93 -0.21 -3.28
N ASN A 653 29.41 0.87 -3.85
CA ASN A 653 28.04 1.32 -3.58
C ASN A 653 27.01 0.43 -4.30
N THR A 654 26.85 -0.79 -3.79
CA THR A 654 25.88 -1.78 -4.29
C THR A 654 24.45 -1.21 -4.25
N TYR A 655 24.11 -0.42 -3.24
CA TYR A 655 22.78 0.20 -3.13
C TYR A 655 22.46 1.15 -4.30
N ALA A 656 23.42 1.99 -4.73
CA ALA A 656 23.24 2.84 -5.91
C ALA A 656 22.99 2.01 -7.17
N TYR A 657 23.74 0.91 -7.37
CA TYR A 657 23.52 -0.04 -8.46
C TYR A 657 22.13 -0.70 -8.39
N LEU A 658 21.66 -1.08 -7.18
CA LEU A 658 20.32 -1.62 -7.02
C LEU A 658 19.25 -0.63 -7.49
N LYS A 659 19.35 0.66 -7.10
CA LYS A 659 18.39 1.68 -7.56
C LYS A 659 18.43 1.90 -9.08
N GLU A 660 19.63 1.90 -9.68
CA GLU A 660 19.77 2.01 -11.13
C GLU A 660 19.11 0.82 -11.86
N ARG A 661 19.39 -0.42 -11.43
CA ARG A 661 18.76 -1.64 -11.97
C ARG A 661 17.24 -1.61 -11.81
N GLU A 662 16.74 -1.17 -10.65
CA GLU A 662 15.30 -1.11 -10.36
C GLU A 662 14.57 -0.13 -11.27
N SER A 663 15.18 1.03 -11.56
CA SER A 663 14.62 2.02 -12.50
C SER A 663 14.51 1.52 -13.95
N LYS A 664 15.24 0.45 -14.31
CA LYS A 664 15.20 -0.18 -15.64
C LYS A 664 14.22 -1.37 -15.68
N GLN A 665 14.21 -2.19 -14.63
CA GLN A 665 13.36 -3.38 -14.52
C GLN A 665 13.12 -3.71 -13.05
N VAL A 666 11.89 -3.47 -12.58
CA VAL A 666 11.44 -3.77 -11.20
C VAL A 666 11.64 -5.26 -10.88
N TYR A 667 12.20 -5.54 -9.72
CA TYR A 667 12.34 -6.90 -9.20
C TYR A 667 12.08 -6.91 -7.69
N ALA A 668 11.05 -7.63 -7.23
CA ALA A 668 10.52 -7.50 -5.87
C ALA A 668 11.54 -7.65 -4.72
N GLN A 669 12.59 -8.45 -4.89
CA GLN A 669 13.67 -8.57 -3.89
C GLN A 669 14.59 -7.34 -3.88
N ARG A 670 14.77 -6.68 -5.04
CA ARG A 670 15.53 -5.44 -5.16
C ARG A 670 14.71 -4.26 -4.67
N THR A 671 13.41 -4.24 -4.95
CA THR A 671 12.44 -3.31 -4.33
C THR A 671 12.51 -3.41 -2.80
N THR A 672 12.54 -4.63 -2.25
CA THR A 672 12.62 -4.88 -0.81
C THR A 672 13.93 -4.34 -0.21
N ASP A 673 15.09 -4.65 -0.80
CA ASP A 673 16.39 -4.13 -0.32
C ASP A 673 16.47 -2.61 -0.34
N ILE A 674 15.98 -1.97 -1.41
CA ILE A 674 15.94 -0.49 -1.51
C ILE A 674 15.08 0.08 -0.38
N VAL A 675 13.89 -0.48 -0.16
CA VAL A 675 12.99 -0.04 0.93
C VAL A 675 13.60 -0.30 2.30
N VAL A 676 14.36 -1.39 2.51
CA VAL A 676 15.09 -1.61 3.77
C VAL A 676 16.11 -0.51 4.02
N VAL A 677 16.91 -0.13 3.02
CA VAL A 677 17.88 0.96 3.15
C VAL A 677 17.16 2.30 3.37
N GLU A 678 16.21 2.68 2.52
CA GLU A 678 15.52 3.97 2.59
C GLU A 678 14.69 4.14 3.87
N THR A 679 13.97 3.10 4.31
CA THR A 679 13.20 3.12 5.57
C THR A 679 14.15 3.21 6.76
N GLY A 680 15.27 2.48 6.76
CA GLY A 680 16.28 2.54 7.82
C GLY A 680 16.88 3.95 7.97
N LEU A 681 17.30 4.55 6.86
CA LEU A 681 17.83 5.92 6.83
C LEU A 681 16.79 6.95 7.30
N ALA A 682 15.54 6.86 6.84
CA ALA A 682 14.47 7.80 7.22
C ALA A 682 14.05 7.69 8.70
N THR A 683 14.20 6.51 9.30
CA THR A 683 13.83 6.24 10.71
C THR A 683 14.99 6.32 11.70
N GLY A 684 16.23 6.35 11.21
CA GLY A 684 17.43 6.21 12.04
C GLY A 684 17.66 4.79 12.58
N VAL A 685 17.03 3.76 12.00
CA VAL A 685 17.24 2.35 12.36
C VAL A 685 18.48 1.82 11.61
N LYS A 686 19.40 1.17 12.33
CA LYS A 686 20.63 0.61 11.73
C LYS A 686 20.29 -0.68 10.96
N THR A 687 20.28 -0.58 9.63
CA THR A 687 19.93 -1.70 8.73
C THR A 687 21.17 -2.38 8.15
N HIS A 688 21.21 -3.71 8.24
CA HIS A 688 22.28 -4.57 7.70
C HIS A 688 21.63 -5.65 6.81
N ILE A 689 21.99 -5.71 5.53
CA ILE A 689 21.45 -6.67 4.55
C ILE A 689 22.51 -7.72 4.25
N ILE A 690 22.26 -8.97 4.62
CA ILE A 690 23.11 -10.11 4.25
C ILE A 690 22.56 -10.67 2.93
N MET A 691 23.15 -10.21 1.82
CA MET A 691 22.78 -10.66 0.49
C MET A 691 23.49 -11.99 0.17
N SER A 692 22.70 -13.04 0.05
CA SER A 692 23.18 -14.43 -0.01
C SER A 692 23.09 -15.01 -1.42
N PRO A 693 24.10 -15.74 -1.92
CA PRO A 693 24.03 -16.42 -3.20
C PRO A 693 23.30 -17.77 -3.04
N THR A 694 23.64 -18.78 -3.85
CA THR A 694 23.07 -20.14 -3.69
C THR A 694 23.45 -20.74 -2.33
N ILE A 695 22.50 -20.80 -1.39
CA ILE A 695 22.74 -21.36 -0.05
C ILE A 695 22.52 -22.87 -0.07
N TYR A 696 23.51 -23.67 0.30
CA TYR A 696 23.46 -25.14 0.24
C TYR A 696 23.78 -25.84 1.57
N GLY A 697 23.54 -27.15 1.61
CA GLY A 697 23.80 -28.01 2.77
C GLY A 697 22.57 -28.27 3.64
N PRO A 698 22.60 -29.30 4.51
CA PRO A 698 21.52 -29.59 5.43
C PRO A 698 21.48 -28.58 6.58
N GLY A 699 20.37 -27.85 6.70
CA GLY A 699 20.18 -26.84 7.74
C GLY A 699 20.23 -27.42 9.16
N ARG A 700 20.45 -26.54 10.14
CA ARG A 700 20.52 -26.89 11.58
C ARG A 700 19.20 -26.65 12.33
N GLY A 701 18.24 -26.00 11.68
CA GLY A 701 16.93 -25.67 12.23
C GLY A 701 16.09 -26.87 12.67
N LEU A 702 15.21 -26.61 13.65
CA LEU A 702 14.26 -27.57 14.23
C LEU A 702 13.19 -28.07 13.24
N PHE A 703 12.96 -27.34 12.14
CA PHE A 703 11.83 -27.55 11.23
C PHE A 703 12.29 -27.78 9.79
N ASN A 704 12.24 -26.78 8.90
CA ASN A 704 12.76 -26.93 7.55
C ASN A 704 14.31 -26.97 7.57
N ARG A 705 14.89 -28.00 6.95
CA ARG A 705 16.34 -28.21 6.83
C ARG A 705 16.83 -28.26 5.39
N LEU A 706 15.96 -28.10 4.40
CA LEU A 706 16.30 -28.09 2.98
C LEU A 706 16.40 -26.67 2.42
N SER A 707 17.38 -26.49 1.53
CA SER A 707 17.58 -25.32 0.68
C SER A 707 16.53 -25.24 -0.46
N ILE A 708 16.66 -24.25 -1.35
CA ILE A 708 15.68 -23.99 -2.42
C ILE A 708 16.13 -24.57 -3.76
N GLN A 709 17.24 -24.08 -4.34
CA GLN A 709 17.61 -24.37 -5.74
C GLN A 709 17.93 -25.85 -5.96
N ILE A 710 18.85 -26.42 -5.18
CA ILE A 710 19.28 -27.83 -5.33
C ILE A 710 18.11 -28.80 -5.12
N PRO A 711 17.32 -28.75 -4.01
CA PRO A 711 16.13 -29.58 -3.85
C PRO A 711 15.04 -29.37 -4.90
N THR A 712 14.95 -28.20 -5.53
CA THR A 712 14.01 -27.95 -6.64
C THR A 712 14.42 -28.71 -7.89
N VAL A 713 15.70 -28.64 -8.29
CA VAL A 713 16.23 -29.43 -9.41
C VAL A 713 16.12 -30.93 -9.12
N ILE A 714 16.44 -31.37 -7.89
CA ILE A 714 16.26 -32.77 -7.47
C ILE A 714 14.80 -33.22 -7.63
N ARG A 715 13.83 -32.48 -7.07
CA ARG A 715 12.40 -32.86 -7.14
C ARG A 715 11.89 -32.94 -8.58
N ALA A 716 12.29 -32.00 -9.44
CA ALA A 716 11.96 -32.07 -10.86
C ALA A 716 12.59 -33.29 -11.55
N SER A 717 13.87 -33.57 -11.28
CA SER A 717 14.59 -34.71 -11.85
C SER A 717 13.98 -36.06 -11.46
N ILE A 718 13.54 -36.20 -10.21
CA ILE A 718 12.83 -37.40 -9.73
C ILE A 718 11.48 -37.58 -10.45
N ARG A 719 10.72 -36.48 -10.63
CA ARG A 719 9.42 -36.52 -11.31
C ARG A 719 9.54 -36.83 -12.80
N ASP A 720 10.54 -36.23 -13.47
CA ASP A 720 10.71 -36.30 -14.93
C ASP A 720 11.55 -37.50 -15.37
N GLY A 721 12.23 -38.18 -14.44
CA GLY A 721 13.11 -39.33 -14.71
C GLY A 721 14.46 -38.97 -15.35
N VAL A 722 14.73 -37.67 -15.53
CA VAL A 722 15.94 -37.09 -16.13
C VAL A 722 16.18 -35.70 -15.54
N THR A 723 17.44 -35.33 -15.34
CA THR A 723 17.78 -34.00 -14.80
C THR A 723 17.81 -32.94 -15.91
N GLY A 724 17.14 -31.82 -15.67
CA GLY A 724 17.12 -30.68 -16.59
C GLY A 724 18.23 -29.65 -16.32
N VAL A 725 18.57 -28.87 -17.35
CA VAL A 725 19.39 -27.66 -17.27
C VAL A 725 18.83 -26.61 -18.24
N ILE A 726 18.74 -25.34 -17.83
CA ILE A 726 18.22 -24.26 -18.69
C ILE A 726 19.27 -23.90 -19.73
N GLY A 727 18.90 -23.93 -21.01
CA GLY A 727 19.81 -23.70 -22.13
C GLY A 727 21.03 -24.64 -22.08
N GLU A 728 22.23 -24.08 -22.16
CA GLU A 728 23.48 -24.85 -22.03
C GLU A 728 24.00 -24.97 -20.58
N GLY A 729 23.51 -24.12 -19.67
CA GLY A 729 23.93 -24.05 -18.26
C GLY A 729 25.35 -23.51 -18.03
N LYS A 730 25.95 -22.78 -18.97
CA LYS A 730 27.34 -22.29 -18.87
C LYS A 730 27.54 -21.17 -17.84
N GLU A 731 26.46 -20.46 -17.52
CA GLU A 731 26.50 -19.25 -16.69
C GLU A 731 26.83 -19.56 -15.22
N GLN A 732 27.58 -18.64 -14.60
CA GLN A 732 28.21 -18.82 -13.29
C GLN A 732 27.52 -18.04 -12.18
N TRP A 733 27.32 -18.70 -11.04
CA TRP A 733 26.82 -18.08 -9.81
C TRP A 733 27.68 -18.52 -8.63
N ASP A 734 27.83 -17.66 -7.63
CA ASP A 734 28.38 -18.03 -6.33
C ASP A 734 27.51 -19.01 -5.51
N TYR A 735 28.10 -19.58 -4.46
CA TYR A 735 27.40 -20.31 -3.40
C TYR A 735 27.91 -19.93 -2.00
N VAL A 736 27.17 -20.37 -0.98
CA VAL A 736 27.58 -20.40 0.43
C VAL A 736 26.98 -21.62 1.14
N HIS A 737 27.74 -22.30 1.99
CA HIS A 737 27.20 -23.39 2.80
C HIS A 737 26.45 -22.79 4.02
N ILE A 738 25.32 -23.38 4.43
CA ILE A 738 24.54 -22.88 5.58
C ILE A 738 25.37 -22.76 6.88
N ASP A 739 26.13 -23.81 7.24
CA ASP A 739 27.10 -23.77 8.36
C ASP A 739 28.16 -22.63 8.28
N ASP A 740 28.47 -22.10 7.09
CA ASP A 740 29.36 -20.92 6.93
C ASP A 740 28.57 -19.60 6.98
N LEU A 741 27.34 -19.59 6.45
CA LEU A 741 26.47 -18.41 6.45
C LEU A 741 26.02 -18.02 7.86
N ILE A 742 25.63 -18.96 8.71
CA ILE A 742 25.11 -18.63 10.06
C ILE A 742 26.14 -17.92 10.95
N PRO A 743 27.43 -18.30 10.97
CA PRO A 743 28.49 -17.51 11.61
C PRO A 743 28.56 -16.03 11.22
N LEU A 744 28.12 -15.63 10.00
CA LEU A 744 28.05 -14.21 9.63
C LEU A 744 26.91 -13.47 10.35
N TYR A 745 25.74 -14.12 10.51
CA TYR A 745 24.63 -13.60 11.32
C TYR A 745 25.04 -13.48 12.80
N GLU A 746 25.67 -14.53 13.35
CA GLU A 746 26.16 -14.52 14.72
C GLU A 746 27.25 -13.46 14.93
N LEU A 747 28.17 -13.28 13.98
CA LEU A 747 29.23 -12.26 14.03
C LEU A 747 28.65 -10.85 14.10
N ILE A 748 27.73 -10.50 13.20
CA ILE A 748 27.07 -9.18 13.16
C ILE A 748 26.32 -8.94 14.48
N LEU A 749 25.49 -9.89 14.91
CA LEU A 749 24.78 -9.81 16.18
C LEU A 749 25.73 -9.70 17.39
N SER A 750 26.85 -10.44 17.36
CA SER A 750 27.85 -10.41 18.44
C SER A 750 28.52 -9.05 18.56
N LYS A 751 28.82 -8.37 17.45
CA LYS A 751 29.41 -7.03 17.45
C LYS A 751 28.41 -6.00 17.95
N ILE A 752 27.14 -6.07 17.54
CA ILE A 752 26.05 -5.24 18.07
C ILE A 752 25.96 -5.37 19.60
N ILE A 753 25.81 -6.60 20.11
CA ILE A 753 25.65 -6.85 21.54
C ILE A 753 26.91 -6.49 22.36
N SER A 754 28.10 -6.53 21.76
CA SER A 754 29.36 -6.23 22.44
C SER A 754 29.77 -4.75 22.37
N GLY A 755 28.94 -3.86 21.83
CA GLY A 755 29.26 -2.43 21.66
C GLY A 755 30.31 -2.12 20.58
N ASN A 756 30.51 -3.06 19.65
CA ASN A 756 31.45 -2.95 18.52
C ASN A 756 30.69 -2.75 17.19
N GLU A 757 29.49 -2.16 17.23
CA GLU A 757 28.67 -1.97 16.02
C GLU A 757 29.27 -0.97 15.03
N SER A 758 30.18 -0.09 15.47
CA SER A 758 30.84 0.91 14.63
C SER A 758 31.72 0.30 13.55
N GLU A 759 32.16 -0.95 13.74
CA GLU A 759 32.86 -1.73 12.72
C GLU A 759 31.91 -2.21 11.60
N ILE A 760 30.60 -2.35 11.88
CA ILE A 760 29.63 -2.92 10.95
C ILE A 760 29.02 -1.82 10.09
N PRO A 761 29.12 -1.87 8.75
CA PRO A 761 28.47 -0.88 7.92
C PRO A 761 26.94 -1.08 7.92
N PHE A 762 26.21 0.02 7.79
CA PHE A 762 24.74 0.06 7.80
C PHE A 762 24.19 1.00 6.71
N GLY A 763 22.87 0.95 6.47
CA GLY A 763 22.21 1.83 5.49
C GLY A 763 22.72 1.57 4.07
N GLU A 764 23.11 2.62 3.33
CA GLU A 764 23.60 2.50 1.95
C GLU A 764 24.84 1.60 1.80
N ARG A 765 25.68 1.52 2.84
CA ARG A 765 26.86 0.65 2.91
C ARG A 765 26.58 -0.69 3.61
N GLY A 766 25.36 -0.90 4.11
CA GLY A 766 24.98 -2.05 4.93
C GLY A 766 24.71 -3.34 4.16
N ILE A 767 24.95 -3.38 2.84
CA ILE A 767 24.80 -4.59 2.02
C ILE A 767 26.10 -5.39 2.10
N ILE A 768 26.04 -6.56 2.72
CA ILE A 768 27.18 -7.45 2.99
C ILE A 768 26.96 -8.74 2.19
N PHE A 769 27.94 -9.13 1.38
CA PHE A 769 27.88 -10.37 0.61
C PHE A 769 28.34 -11.56 1.46
N SER A 770 28.04 -12.77 0.99
CA SER A 770 28.39 -14.01 1.69
C SER A 770 28.92 -15.13 0.78
N ALA A 771 29.43 -14.79 -0.41
CA ALA A 771 30.00 -15.77 -1.35
C ALA A 771 31.29 -16.44 -0.83
N THR A 772 31.35 -17.77 -0.99
CA THR A 772 32.52 -18.60 -0.61
C THR A 772 33.15 -19.35 -1.78
N GLY A 773 32.48 -19.45 -2.92
CA GLY A 773 32.99 -20.04 -4.17
C GLY A 773 31.94 -19.97 -5.26
N VAL A 774 32.25 -20.51 -6.45
CA VAL A 774 31.42 -20.41 -7.65
C VAL A 774 31.11 -21.77 -8.27
N PHE A 775 30.00 -21.86 -8.98
CA PHE A 775 29.59 -23.01 -9.77
C PHE A 775 28.97 -22.56 -11.11
N SER A 776 28.74 -23.50 -12.03
CA SER A 776 27.92 -23.25 -13.24
C SER A 776 26.59 -24.00 -13.16
N TRP A 777 25.53 -23.47 -13.76
CA TRP A 777 24.21 -24.13 -13.77
C TRP A 777 24.25 -25.58 -14.28
N ARG A 778 25.10 -25.86 -15.26
CA ARG A 778 25.41 -27.20 -15.77
C ARG A 778 26.11 -28.08 -14.73
N GLU A 779 27.04 -27.55 -13.93
CA GLU A 779 27.69 -28.29 -12.85
C GLU A 779 26.70 -28.70 -11.76
N LEU A 780 25.83 -27.79 -11.32
CA LEU A 780 24.79 -28.10 -10.33
C LEU A 780 23.82 -29.17 -10.87
N SER A 781 23.33 -29.00 -12.10
CA SER A 781 22.47 -30.00 -12.75
C SER A 781 23.18 -31.34 -12.90
N GLN A 782 24.45 -31.36 -13.32
CA GLN A 782 25.22 -32.61 -13.48
C GLN A 782 25.43 -33.31 -12.13
N GLY A 783 25.79 -32.57 -11.09
CA GLY A 783 25.96 -33.13 -9.74
C GLY A 783 24.67 -33.73 -9.17
N VAL A 784 23.51 -33.11 -9.46
CA VAL A 784 22.19 -33.69 -9.14
C VAL A 784 21.89 -34.95 -9.97
N ALA A 785 22.21 -34.94 -11.27
CA ALA A 785 22.02 -36.10 -12.14
C ALA A 785 22.88 -37.30 -11.72
N ASP A 786 24.17 -37.07 -11.46
CA ASP A 786 25.12 -38.09 -11.01
C ASP A 786 24.70 -38.67 -9.65
N ALA A 787 24.26 -37.82 -8.71
CA ALA A 787 23.76 -38.25 -7.41
C ALA A 787 22.51 -39.13 -7.53
N LEU A 788 21.50 -38.71 -8.31
CA LEU A 788 20.26 -39.48 -8.49
C LEU A 788 20.46 -40.77 -9.29
N PHE A 789 21.37 -40.77 -10.26
CA PHE A 789 21.75 -41.97 -11.01
C PHE A 789 22.48 -42.97 -10.11
N LYS A 790 23.46 -42.52 -9.31
CA LYS A 790 24.17 -43.32 -8.31
C LYS A 790 23.23 -43.93 -7.25
N LEU A 791 22.16 -43.21 -6.88
CA LEU A 791 21.11 -43.68 -5.97
C LEU A 791 20.09 -44.62 -6.65
N GLY A 792 20.19 -44.86 -7.96
CA GLY A 792 19.29 -45.73 -8.73
C GLY A 792 17.89 -45.13 -8.96
N VAL A 793 17.74 -43.82 -8.81
CA VAL A 793 16.44 -43.12 -8.90
C VAL A 793 16.09 -42.72 -10.33
N ILE A 794 17.09 -42.32 -11.11
CA ILE A 794 16.96 -42.02 -12.55
C ILE A 794 17.85 -42.96 -13.37
N LYS A 795 17.49 -43.17 -14.64
CA LYS A 795 18.12 -44.18 -15.51
C LYS A 795 19.35 -43.69 -16.29
N THR A 796 19.63 -42.40 -16.26
CA THR A 796 20.76 -41.76 -16.93
C THR A 796 21.23 -40.56 -16.10
N SER A 797 22.53 -40.23 -16.15
CA SER A 797 23.06 -38.97 -15.64
C SER A 797 23.20 -37.89 -16.73
N GLU A 798 22.76 -38.17 -17.96
CA GLU A 798 22.74 -37.17 -19.05
C GLU A 798 21.73 -36.06 -18.76
N LEU A 799 22.12 -34.82 -19.06
CA LEU A 799 21.28 -33.64 -18.87
C LEU A 799 20.37 -33.38 -20.07
N LYS A 800 19.10 -33.11 -19.79
CA LYS A 800 18.14 -32.58 -20.75
C LYS A 800 18.21 -31.05 -20.76
N SER A 801 18.47 -30.44 -21.93
CA SER A 801 18.30 -28.99 -22.08
C SER A 801 16.81 -28.62 -22.02
N LEU A 802 16.48 -27.58 -21.27
CA LEU A 802 15.15 -27.01 -21.10
C LEU A 802 15.12 -25.57 -21.61
N THR A 803 13.97 -25.15 -22.14
CA THR A 803 13.69 -23.71 -22.30
C THR A 803 13.39 -23.07 -20.94
N LEU A 804 13.42 -21.73 -20.89
CA LEU A 804 13.15 -21.00 -19.66
C LEU A 804 11.69 -21.20 -19.19
N GLU A 805 10.75 -21.25 -20.13
CA GLU A 805 9.31 -21.46 -19.90
C GLU A 805 9.06 -22.89 -19.38
N GLN A 806 9.74 -23.89 -19.97
CA GLN A 806 9.69 -25.27 -19.49
C GLN A 806 10.17 -25.35 -18.04
N ALA A 807 11.28 -24.69 -17.69
CA ALA A 807 11.75 -24.65 -16.31
C ALA A 807 10.82 -23.83 -15.39
N GLN A 808 10.21 -22.76 -15.87
CA GLN A 808 9.23 -21.98 -15.10
C GLN A 808 8.01 -22.84 -14.73
N GLU A 809 7.38 -23.52 -15.68
CA GLU A 809 6.23 -24.41 -15.44
C GLU A 809 6.62 -25.62 -14.56
N SER A 810 7.81 -26.17 -14.81
CA SER A 810 8.29 -27.42 -14.22
C SER A 810 8.85 -27.28 -12.80
N TRP A 811 9.63 -26.22 -12.53
CA TRP A 811 10.46 -26.07 -11.34
C TRP A 811 9.92 -25.02 -10.37
N THR A 812 9.69 -23.79 -10.84
CA THR A 812 9.42 -22.64 -9.95
C THR A 812 7.95 -22.33 -9.78
N LYS A 813 7.16 -22.47 -10.85
CA LYS A 813 5.75 -22.03 -10.97
C LYS A 813 5.53 -20.56 -10.60
N GLY A 814 6.59 -19.75 -10.69
CA GLY A 814 6.60 -18.33 -10.37
C GLY A 814 6.77 -17.44 -11.61
N PRO A 815 7.14 -16.16 -11.43
CA PRO A 815 7.47 -15.28 -12.54
C PRO A 815 8.64 -15.80 -13.39
N LEU A 816 8.56 -15.60 -14.70
CA LEU A 816 9.61 -15.99 -15.65
C LEU A 816 10.96 -15.33 -15.30
N LEU A 817 10.94 -14.03 -14.98
CA LEU A 817 12.11 -13.26 -14.54
C LEU A 817 12.79 -13.89 -13.32
N ALA A 818 12.02 -14.29 -12.30
CA ALA A 818 12.57 -14.92 -11.09
C ALA A 818 13.09 -16.35 -11.33
N THR A 819 12.64 -16.99 -12.42
CA THR A 819 13.17 -18.28 -12.87
C THR A 819 14.53 -18.10 -13.54
N GLU A 820 14.66 -17.12 -14.45
CA GLU A 820 15.93 -16.82 -15.13
C GLU A 820 16.97 -16.30 -14.12
N LEU A 821 16.60 -15.25 -13.38
CA LEU A 821 17.38 -14.67 -12.29
C LEU A 821 17.63 -15.63 -11.12
N GLY A 822 17.08 -16.85 -11.12
CA GLY A 822 17.19 -17.84 -10.04
C GLY A 822 17.88 -19.16 -10.42
N PHE A 823 17.89 -19.51 -11.71
CA PHE A 823 18.28 -20.83 -12.22
C PHE A 823 19.05 -20.80 -13.57
N ALA A 824 19.32 -19.63 -14.14
CA ALA A 824 20.06 -19.50 -15.41
C ALA A 824 20.99 -18.29 -15.51
N SER A 825 20.80 -17.26 -14.69
CA SER A 825 21.60 -16.02 -14.71
C SER A 825 23.03 -16.21 -14.22
N ARG A 826 23.88 -15.23 -14.53
CA ARG A 826 25.12 -14.97 -13.81
C ARG A 826 24.87 -14.08 -12.61
N SER A 827 25.49 -14.40 -11.49
CA SER A 827 25.56 -13.50 -10.32
C SER A 827 26.83 -13.82 -9.53
N ARG A 828 27.81 -12.92 -9.61
CA ARG A 828 29.14 -13.11 -9.02
C ARG A 828 29.50 -11.96 -8.09
N THR A 829 29.92 -12.32 -6.88
CA THR A 829 30.15 -11.39 -5.78
C THR A 829 31.43 -11.72 -5.00
N GLU A 830 32.14 -10.69 -4.57
CA GLU A 830 33.28 -10.77 -3.68
C GLU A 830 32.89 -10.22 -2.30
N ALA A 831 32.75 -11.14 -1.33
CA ALA A 831 32.38 -10.79 0.05
C ALA A 831 33.60 -10.36 0.87
N VAL A 832 33.98 -9.09 0.76
CA VAL A 832 35.15 -8.50 1.42
C VAL A 832 34.78 -8.07 2.84
N VAL A 833 33.67 -7.34 3.01
CA VAL A 833 33.26 -6.75 4.30
C VAL A 833 33.11 -7.82 5.38
N GLY A 834 32.42 -8.93 5.09
CA GLY A 834 32.28 -10.03 6.05
C GLY A 834 33.64 -10.58 6.50
N ARG A 835 34.57 -10.78 5.57
CA ARG A 835 35.92 -11.33 5.85
C ARG A 835 36.74 -10.38 6.72
N GLU A 836 36.68 -9.07 6.47
CA GLU A 836 37.33 -8.05 7.29
C GLU A 836 36.77 -7.98 8.72
N LEU A 837 35.45 -8.13 8.89
CA LEU A 837 34.80 -8.23 10.21
C LEU A 837 35.24 -9.48 11.01
N GLY A 838 35.95 -10.42 10.38
CA GLY A 838 36.46 -11.65 10.97
C GLY A 838 35.71 -12.92 10.59
N TRP A 839 34.78 -12.85 9.62
CA TRP A 839 34.07 -14.03 9.10
C TRP A 839 35.04 -14.97 8.36
N LYS A 840 35.06 -16.25 8.77
CA LYS A 840 35.98 -17.27 8.27
C LYS A 840 35.20 -18.50 7.79
N PRO A 841 34.66 -18.46 6.56
CA PRO A 841 34.04 -19.64 5.95
C PRO A 841 35.08 -20.76 5.79
N VAL A 842 34.68 -22.00 6.06
CA VAL A 842 35.57 -23.18 6.03
C VAL A 842 35.16 -24.22 5.00
N LYS A 843 33.99 -24.11 4.39
CA LYS A 843 33.46 -25.11 3.45
C LYS A 843 34.04 -24.88 2.06
N THR A 844 34.37 -25.99 1.41
CA THR A 844 35.07 -26.01 0.14
C THR A 844 34.13 -26.31 -1.03
N HIS A 845 34.64 -26.17 -2.25
CA HIS A 845 33.96 -26.62 -3.46
C HIS A 845 33.69 -28.15 -3.47
N GLU A 846 34.48 -28.93 -2.72
CA GLU A 846 34.26 -30.36 -2.55
C GLU A 846 33.08 -30.65 -1.59
N ASP A 847 32.85 -29.80 -0.58
CA ASP A 847 31.64 -29.88 0.26
C ASP A 847 30.38 -29.54 -0.54
N PHE A 848 30.48 -28.58 -1.47
CA PHE A 848 29.41 -28.28 -2.43
C PHE A 848 29.06 -29.50 -3.29
N LYS A 849 30.07 -30.18 -3.88
CA LYS A 849 29.85 -31.41 -4.66
C LYS A 849 29.22 -32.55 -3.86
N LYS A 850 29.63 -32.72 -2.60
CA LYS A 850 29.05 -33.72 -1.69
C LYS A 850 27.59 -33.43 -1.34
N THR A 851 27.13 -32.17 -1.38
CA THR A 851 25.76 -31.81 -0.98
C THR A 851 24.70 -32.44 -1.87
N PHE A 852 24.99 -32.71 -3.15
CA PHE A 852 23.97 -33.20 -4.09
C PHE A 852 23.45 -34.59 -3.68
N GLU A 853 24.32 -35.50 -3.24
CA GLU A 853 23.91 -36.81 -2.73
C GLU A 853 23.20 -36.70 -1.37
N VAL A 854 23.62 -35.77 -0.51
CA VAL A 854 23.00 -35.52 0.80
C VAL A 854 21.58 -35.00 0.64
N ASP A 855 21.39 -33.91 -0.11
CA ASP A 855 20.09 -33.31 -0.38
C ASP A 855 19.17 -34.29 -1.14
N ALA A 856 19.72 -35.08 -2.09
CA ALA A 856 18.94 -36.11 -2.78
C ALA A 856 18.41 -37.18 -1.83
N ARG A 857 19.23 -37.70 -0.90
CA ARG A 857 18.79 -38.64 0.14
C ARG A 857 17.69 -38.05 1.02
N ILE A 858 17.83 -36.79 1.45
CA ILE A 858 16.83 -36.12 2.29
C ILE A 858 15.50 -35.94 1.53
N VAL A 859 15.53 -35.49 0.27
CA VAL A 859 14.31 -35.34 -0.57
C VAL A 859 13.61 -36.69 -0.81
N LEU A 860 14.37 -37.78 -0.98
CA LEU A 860 13.82 -39.14 -1.12
C LEU A 860 13.19 -39.66 0.18
N GLU A 861 13.64 -39.20 1.34
CA GLU A 861 13.01 -39.48 2.63
C GLU A 861 11.76 -38.62 2.87
N GLU A 862 11.73 -37.36 2.40
CA GLU A 862 10.51 -36.55 2.41
C GLU A 862 9.39 -37.17 1.59
N GLY A 863 9.70 -37.73 0.41
CA GLY A 863 8.71 -38.37 -0.46
C GLY A 863 8.11 -39.70 0.07
N LYS A 864 8.60 -40.20 1.20
CA LYS A 864 8.08 -41.41 1.88
C LYS A 864 7.16 -41.09 3.06
N LYS A 865 6.92 -39.80 3.36
CA LYS A 865 6.11 -39.29 4.48
C LYS A 865 4.89 -38.52 4.00
#